data_AF-A0ABD3R9H6-F1
#
_entry.id   AF-A0ABD3R9H6-F1
#
_cell.length_a   1.000
_cell.length_b   1.000
_cell.length_c   1.000
_cell.angle_alpha   90.00
_cell.angle_beta   90.00
_cell.angle_gamma   90.00
#
_symmetry.space_group_name_H-M   'P 1'
#
loop_
_entity.id
_entity.type
_entity.pdbx_description
1 polymer ?
#
loop_
_entity_poly.entity_id
_entity_poly.type
_entity_poly.pdbx_seq_one_letter_code
_entity_poly.pdbx_strand_id
1 'polypeptide(L)'
;MRTLLPENDIAIFPHGTSLSSSSSAVSVGGVDGNGTDDGRSSSIASFNLLASAYIRPIDLRTGRVQPYASFDWISEYDTHAILSDDIRLPKLRAMIRDCHCDFVCLQELQLERRTIITGGGGGDVSTASSSSTSRPRRRRSSREAGNRGGRGGDLDDDDDDDDVDSRGFTLPRWISPLVGGGGCDRDDHDDDIDDGPYGIVLPPRSELERMAERNTRVLSVDVPVTNAILYDARRWTPVVACGDAASWARANDGGGMSSSSSSSSSSSFSNTTTCVTMAFRPVNDVDFDDDDDVGGEIIVVSSVHLDACSEEKRARQMKRCIEISLDSWWCISAAAAAAAAAARTSSSCVPSPPRLVIAGDFNSELLDGSCINAFLLAGGKVGGCDATTIGTNSFGIPPPTTMTTTTTSTISTTSSLGGLNPNLTDDEHARSSSVNNRTRECASALRLSSGSIPSEEQMRAWDALYESVEEFVRHNDIPLCRIDTECTRAAYDHDDDLVDPSSASSSSLTTTTTTASDINRGRTMAQWRLDHILYTPLTLMPRGRWATLEDDEYSRTVGLPNERIPTDHMPIAATFEIRSLPHLSDESRRILIESMKEIEGRQLLELKTEEGRIERRRAELERQQVRGDGGVELVGTSRSMGKKKIMKKKGPPSAEMIEHIRSGRAAVKQLKTRQRKERQEFVGKMNISERMVLRHSIGKNRTCSQWVDNGGAQSKK
;
A
#
# COMPACT_ATOMS: atom_id res chain seq x y z
N MET A 1 18.85 -32.42 -1.27
CA MET A 1 19.10 -31.84 0.07
C MET A 1 19.38 -30.35 -0.13
N ARG A 2 18.37 -29.48 0.01
CA ARG A 2 18.62 -28.04 0.17
C ARG A 2 19.13 -27.87 1.60
N THR A 3 20.39 -27.46 1.75
CA THR A 3 20.87 -26.88 3.00
C THR A 3 19.93 -25.73 3.34
N LEU A 4 19.16 -25.87 4.42
CA LEU A 4 18.51 -24.72 5.04
C LEU A 4 19.67 -23.77 5.35
N LEU A 5 19.73 -22.64 4.65
CA LEU A 5 20.60 -21.54 5.08
C LEU A 5 20.22 -21.28 6.54
N PRO A 6 21.19 -21.15 7.47
CA PRO A 6 20.87 -20.78 8.84
C PRO A 6 19.92 -19.57 8.78
N GLU A 7 18.85 -19.62 9.57
CA GLU A 7 17.99 -18.44 9.76
C GLU A 7 18.94 -17.27 9.97
N ASN A 8 18.96 -16.34 9.03
CA ASN A 8 19.84 -15.20 9.13
C ASN A 8 19.32 -14.43 10.34
N ASP A 9 20.05 -14.48 11.45
CA ASP A 9 19.72 -13.75 12.66
C ASP A 9 19.60 -12.27 12.29
N ILE A 10 18.37 -11.77 12.19
CA ILE A 10 18.08 -10.36 12.02
C ILE A 10 18.51 -9.71 13.34
N ALA A 11 19.50 -8.82 13.28
CA ALA A 11 19.97 -8.14 14.48
C ALA A 11 18.84 -7.32 15.12
N ILE A 12 18.64 -7.45 16.43
CA ILE A 12 17.67 -6.64 17.18
C ILE A 12 18.44 -5.52 17.89
N PHE A 13 18.12 -4.28 17.55
CA PHE A 13 18.74 -3.10 18.14
C PHE A 13 17.80 -2.45 19.15
N PRO A 14 18.29 -1.89 20.27
CA PRO A 14 17.44 -1.12 21.18
C PRO A 14 16.68 0.00 20.45
N HIS A 15 15.46 0.29 20.90
CA HIS A 15 14.63 1.31 20.27
C HIS A 15 15.32 2.68 20.25
N GLY A 16 15.21 3.41 19.12
CA GLY A 16 15.82 4.74 18.95
C GLY A 16 17.33 4.73 18.71
N THR A 17 17.97 3.56 18.61
CA THR A 17 19.37 3.49 18.21
C THR A 17 19.53 3.86 16.73
N SER A 18 20.64 4.54 16.42
CA SER A 18 21.00 4.84 15.03
C SER A 18 21.08 3.56 14.21
N LEU A 19 20.39 3.56 13.07
CA LEU A 19 20.48 2.50 12.05
C LEU A 19 21.34 2.94 10.86
N SER A 20 22.21 3.93 11.05
CA SER A 20 23.13 4.38 10.00
C SER A 20 24.01 3.22 9.54
N SER A 21 24.03 3.00 8.22
CA SER A 21 24.87 2.00 7.56
C SER A 21 26.37 2.21 7.78
N SER A 22 26.77 3.41 8.19
CA SER A 22 28.16 3.87 8.23
C SER A 22 28.94 3.57 9.51
N SER A 23 28.31 3.00 10.54
CA SER A 23 28.94 2.87 11.86
C SER A 23 29.19 1.43 12.25
N SER A 24 30.35 0.91 11.83
CA SER A 24 31.22 0.07 12.66
C SER A 24 30.50 -1.04 13.44
N ALA A 25 29.77 -1.90 12.74
CA ALA A 25 29.39 -3.18 13.30
C ALA A 25 30.70 -3.89 13.70
N VAL A 26 30.82 -4.09 15.01
CA VAL A 26 31.85 -4.86 15.72
C VAL A 26 32.54 -5.82 14.77
N SER A 27 33.80 -5.53 14.45
CA SER A 27 34.70 -6.45 13.76
C SER A 27 34.92 -7.67 14.66
N VAL A 28 33.94 -8.57 14.71
CA VAL A 28 34.04 -9.86 15.39
C VAL A 28 35.00 -10.70 14.57
N GLY A 29 36.30 -10.56 14.86
CA GLY A 29 37.33 -11.55 14.55
C GLY A 29 37.89 -11.55 13.12
N GLY A 30 38.76 -10.57 12.82
CA GLY A 30 40.09 -10.81 12.22
C GLY A 30 40.20 -11.70 10.98
N VAL A 31 39.63 -11.26 9.85
CA VAL A 31 40.10 -11.69 8.53
C VAL A 31 40.40 -10.43 7.72
N ASP A 32 41.68 -10.15 7.50
CA ASP A 32 42.23 -9.00 6.76
C ASP A 32 41.93 -9.08 5.23
N GLY A 33 40.66 -9.33 4.88
CA GLY A 33 40.18 -9.36 3.51
C GLY A 33 39.84 -7.95 3.06
N ASN A 34 40.59 -7.45 2.08
CA ASN A 34 40.50 -6.15 1.41
C ASN A 34 39.19 -5.93 0.61
N GLY A 35 38.05 -6.38 1.13
CA GLY A 35 36.74 -6.29 0.50
C GLY A 35 36.11 -4.94 0.77
N THR A 36 36.24 -4.03 -0.20
CA THR A 36 35.56 -2.73 -0.30
C THR A 36 34.05 -2.87 -0.54
N ASP A 37 33.43 -3.93 -0.01
CA ASP A 37 31.99 -4.14 -0.10
C ASP A 37 31.35 -3.40 1.07
N ASP A 38 31.46 -2.06 1.04
CA ASP A 38 30.66 -1.14 1.86
C ASP A 38 29.20 -1.29 1.41
N GLY A 39 28.62 -2.43 1.80
CA GLY A 39 27.43 -3.02 1.22
C GLY A 39 26.31 -2.01 1.09
N ARG A 40 25.81 -1.90 -0.13
CA ARG A 40 24.64 -1.11 -0.53
C ARG A 40 23.48 -1.45 0.41
N SER A 41 23.30 -0.66 1.45
CA SER A 41 22.31 -0.89 2.49
C SER A 41 21.36 0.30 2.56
N SER A 42 20.12 0.00 2.92
CA SER A 42 19.07 1.00 3.12
C SER A 42 18.43 0.80 4.48
N SER A 43 18.20 1.89 5.22
CA SER A 43 17.47 1.86 6.48
C SER A 43 16.16 2.63 6.38
N ILE A 44 15.12 2.12 7.04
CA ILE A 44 13.81 2.75 7.08
C ILE A 44 13.30 2.80 8.51
N ALA A 45 12.69 3.90 8.88
CA ALA A 45 11.89 4.03 10.09
C ALA A 45 10.46 4.48 9.75
N SER A 46 9.51 4.16 10.61
CA SER A 46 8.12 4.58 10.51
C SER A 46 7.62 5.13 11.83
N PHE A 47 6.99 6.30 11.78
CA PHE A 47 6.47 7.02 12.94
C PHE A 47 5.03 7.46 12.70
N ASN A 48 4.11 6.93 13.51
CA ASN A 48 2.78 7.52 13.64
C ASN A 48 2.85 8.71 14.59
N LEU A 49 2.69 9.93 14.07
CA LEU A 49 2.99 11.14 14.82
C LEU A 49 1.92 11.53 15.81
N LEU A 50 0.71 10.98 15.74
CA LEU A 50 -0.46 11.47 16.47
C LEU A 50 -0.67 12.98 16.24
N ALA A 51 -1.35 13.34 15.15
CA ALA A 51 -1.55 14.74 14.80
C ALA A 51 -2.16 15.54 15.96
N SER A 52 -1.74 16.79 16.17
CA SER A 52 -2.27 17.63 17.26
C SER A 52 -3.80 17.80 17.18
N ALA A 53 -4.36 17.85 15.96
CA ALA A 53 -5.80 17.88 15.71
C ALA A 53 -6.55 16.61 16.17
N TYR A 54 -5.86 15.50 16.42
CA TYR A 54 -6.42 14.23 16.90
C TYR A 54 -6.17 13.98 18.39
N ILE A 55 -5.49 14.90 19.09
CA ILE A 55 -5.30 14.80 20.53
C ILE A 55 -6.55 15.31 21.24
N ARG A 56 -7.27 14.39 21.89
CA ARG A 56 -8.50 14.66 22.66
C ARG A 56 -9.51 15.59 21.93
N PRO A 57 -9.87 15.32 20.66
CA PRO A 57 -10.83 16.13 19.94
C PRO A 57 -12.17 16.08 20.66
N ILE A 58 -12.75 17.26 20.87
CA ILE A 58 -14.06 17.39 21.51
C ILE A 58 -15.14 17.14 20.45
N ASP A 59 -16.01 16.17 20.69
CA ASP A 59 -17.24 16.01 19.94
C ASP A 59 -18.14 17.22 20.17
N LEU A 60 -18.37 18.04 19.14
CA LEU A 60 -19.21 19.23 19.24
C LEU A 60 -20.67 18.92 19.60
N ARG A 61 -21.15 17.70 19.38
CA ARG A 61 -22.51 17.28 19.73
C ARG A 61 -22.64 16.93 21.22
N THR A 62 -21.63 16.26 21.77
CA THR A 62 -21.69 15.73 23.16
C THR A 62 -20.90 16.57 24.15
N GLY A 63 -20.00 17.43 23.67
CA GLY A 63 -19.07 18.20 24.49
C GLY A 63 -18.00 17.35 25.17
N ARG A 64 -17.89 16.07 24.82
CA ARG A 64 -16.92 15.14 25.41
C ARG A 64 -15.78 14.87 24.45
N VAL A 65 -14.64 14.46 25.00
CA VAL A 65 -13.54 13.90 24.21
C VAL A 65 -14.06 12.67 23.47
N GLN A 66 -13.71 12.54 22.20
CA GLN A 66 -14.06 11.36 21.40
C GLN A 66 -13.44 10.10 22.02
N PRO A 67 -14.18 8.97 22.14
CA PRO A 67 -13.67 7.76 22.78
C PRO A 67 -12.34 7.25 22.22
N TYR A 68 -12.16 7.30 20.89
CA TYR A 68 -10.93 6.82 20.24
C TYR A 68 -9.66 7.63 20.58
N ALA A 69 -9.81 8.78 21.23
CA ALA A 69 -8.74 9.71 21.57
C ALA A 69 -8.84 10.19 23.03
N SER A 70 -9.51 9.42 23.90
CA SER A 70 -9.66 9.75 25.32
C SER A 70 -8.34 9.56 26.09
N PHE A 71 -7.56 8.54 25.73
CA PHE A 71 -6.34 8.13 26.43
C PHE A 71 -6.60 8.00 27.95
N ASP A 72 -7.52 7.11 28.33
CA ASP A 72 -8.08 7.05 29.69
C ASP A 72 -7.07 6.68 30.78
N TRP A 73 -5.91 6.12 30.42
CA TRP A 73 -4.80 5.87 31.35
C TRP A 73 -3.97 7.13 31.65
N ILE A 74 -4.13 8.20 30.87
CA ILE A 74 -3.49 9.49 31.11
C ILE A 74 -4.41 10.36 31.95
N SER A 75 -4.00 10.59 33.20
CA SER A 75 -4.76 11.44 34.12
C SER A 75 -4.94 12.86 33.56
N GLU A 76 -5.97 13.57 33.98
CA GLU A 76 -6.16 14.99 33.61
C GLU A 76 -4.93 15.85 33.98
N TYR A 77 -4.24 15.50 35.07
CA TYR A 77 -3.02 16.17 35.53
C TYR A 77 -1.84 15.89 34.59
N ASP A 78 -1.66 14.64 34.16
CA ASP A 78 -0.54 14.22 33.30
C ASP A 78 -0.78 14.54 31.81
N THR A 79 -2.01 14.89 31.44
CA THR A 79 -2.40 15.24 30.07
C THR A 79 -1.46 16.29 29.48
N HIS A 80 -1.17 17.37 30.21
CA HIS A 80 -0.24 18.39 29.72
C HIS A 80 1.19 17.86 29.63
N ALA A 81 1.63 17.04 30.59
CA ALA A 81 3.00 16.51 30.63
C ALA A 81 3.29 15.51 29.50
N ILE A 82 2.28 14.78 29.02
CA ILE A 82 2.43 13.72 28.02
C ILE A 82 1.97 14.17 26.63
N LEU A 83 0.79 14.81 26.55
CA LEU A 83 0.13 15.10 25.27
C LEU A 83 0.38 16.52 24.75
N SER A 84 0.95 17.42 25.55
CA SER A 84 1.26 18.78 25.07
C SER A 84 2.30 18.77 23.98
N ASP A 85 2.04 19.53 22.91
CA ASP A 85 2.94 19.70 21.78
C ASP A 85 4.31 20.25 22.20
N ASP A 86 4.36 21.09 23.25
CA ASP A 86 5.60 21.67 23.79
C ASP A 86 6.57 20.61 24.36
N ILE A 87 6.05 19.43 24.72
CA ILE A 87 6.85 18.33 25.29
C ILE A 87 7.02 17.21 24.26
N ARG A 88 5.94 16.83 23.58
CA ARG A 88 5.91 15.70 22.63
C ARG A 88 6.70 15.99 21.36
N LEU A 89 6.50 17.15 20.73
CA LEU A 89 7.11 17.44 19.43
C LEU A 89 8.64 17.55 19.49
N PRO A 90 9.26 18.17 20.52
CA PRO A 90 10.71 18.13 20.68
C PRO A 90 11.28 16.71 20.86
N LYS A 91 10.57 15.84 21.59
CA LYS A 91 10.96 14.42 21.74
C LYS A 91 10.86 13.68 20.40
N LEU A 92 9.76 13.83 19.67
CA LEU A 92 9.60 13.23 18.35
C LEU A 92 10.69 13.70 17.38
N ARG A 93 10.98 15.00 17.37
CA ARG A 93 12.06 15.57 16.56
C ARG A 93 13.40 14.92 16.88
N ALA A 94 13.74 14.78 18.17
CA ALA A 94 14.97 14.13 18.60
C ALA A 94 15.01 12.66 18.13
N MET A 95 13.93 11.90 18.32
CA MET A 95 13.85 10.50 17.88
C MET A 95 14.04 10.34 16.37
N ILE A 96 13.42 11.22 15.55
CA ILE A 96 13.55 11.19 14.09
C ILE A 96 14.97 11.60 13.65
N ARG A 97 15.56 12.58 14.32
CA ARG A 97 16.94 13.01 14.02
C ARG A 97 17.94 11.91 14.36
N ASP A 98 17.79 11.31 15.54
CA ASP A 98 18.78 10.39 16.13
C ASP A 98 18.67 8.97 15.54
N CYS A 99 17.61 8.65 14.79
CA CYS A 99 17.47 7.35 14.12
C CYS A 99 18.42 7.17 12.91
N HIS A 100 18.85 8.28 12.30
CA HIS A 100 19.73 8.32 11.12
C HIS A 100 19.35 7.31 10.02
N CYS A 101 18.05 7.11 9.80
CA CYS A 101 17.57 6.21 8.76
C CYS A 101 17.63 6.86 7.39
N ASP A 102 17.84 6.09 6.32
CA ASP A 102 17.78 6.61 4.95
C ASP A 102 16.42 7.16 4.59
N PHE A 103 15.37 6.52 5.09
CA PHE A 103 13.98 6.88 4.87
C PHE A 103 13.24 6.93 6.20
N VAL A 104 12.46 7.99 6.42
CA VAL A 104 11.55 8.07 7.57
C VAL A 104 10.13 8.30 7.05
N CYS A 105 9.31 7.27 7.16
CA CYS A 105 7.88 7.32 6.87
C CYS A 105 7.14 7.97 8.04
N LEU A 106 6.55 9.14 7.79
CA LEU A 106 5.73 9.84 8.78
C LEU A 106 4.26 9.59 8.46
N GLN A 107 3.48 9.18 9.45
CA GLN A 107 2.03 9.14 9.39
C GLN A 107 1.44 10.25 10.26
N GLU A 108 0.27 10.74 9.87
CA GLU A 108 -0.44 11.81 10.59
C GLU A 108 0.35 13.10 10.79
N LEU A 109 1.20 13.47 9.83
CA LEU A 109 1.85 14.77 9.81
C LEU A 109 0.81 15.87 9.56
N GLN A 110 0.56 16.69 10.57
CA GLN A 110 -0.27 17.89 10.45
C GLN A 110 0.57 19.03 9.86
N LEU A 111 0.18 19.59 8.71
CA LEU A 111 0.84 20.78 8.16
C LEU A 111 0.21 22.07 8.67
N GLU A 112 0.96 23.17 8.57
CA GLU A 112 0.50 24.50 8.94
C GLU A 112 -0.03 25.24 7.70
N ARG A 113 -1.15 25.95 7.82
CA ARG A 113 -1.62 26.85 6.75
C ARG A 113 -0.83 28.15 6.85
N ARG A 114 -0.24 28.61 5.73
CA ARG A 114 0.45 29.91 5.70
C ARG A 114 -0.56 31.02 6.01
N THR A 115 -0.39 31.67 7.15
CA THR A 115 -1.15 32.88 7.47
C THR A 115 -0.59 34.01 6.62
N ILE A 116 -1.35 34.43 5.61
CA ILE A 116 -1.06 35.68 4.90
C ILE A 116 -1.29 36.77 5.93
N ILE A 117 -0.21 37.26 6.55
CA ILE A 117 -0.25 38.51 7.30
C ILE A 117 -0.49 39.59 6.25
N THR A 118 -1.76 39.83 5.91
CA THR A 118 -2.16 40.98 5.12
C THR A 118 -1.65 42.20 5.87
N GLY A 119 -0.56 42.79 5.40
CA GLY A 119 0.14 43.89 6.05
C GLY A 119 -0.78 45.09 6.23
N GLY A 120 -1.51 45.11 7.33
CA GLY A 120 -2.00 46.34 7.94
C GLY A 120 -0.79 47.02 8.55
N GLY A 121 -0.31 48.08 7.90
CA GLY A 121 0.93 48.75 8.24
C GLY A 121 1.04 49.17 9.72
N GLY A 122 2.28 49.09 10.22
CA GLY A 122 2.78 49.92 11.31
C GLY A 122 2.14 49.71 12.67
N GLY A 123 2.49 48.61 13.34
CA GLY A 123 2.26 48.49 14.77
C GLY A 123 2.97 47.27 15.33
N ASP A 124 3.95 47.51 16.21
CA ASP A 124 4.64 46.49 17.00
C ASP A 124 3.65 45.45 17.56
N VAL A 125 3.79 44.18 17.16
CA VAL A 125 3.06 43.06 17.77
C VAL A 125 4.04 41.96 18.13
N SER A 126 4.23 41.86 19.44
CA SER A 126 4.73 40.71 20.19
C SER A 126 3.98 39.42 19.84
N THR A 127 4.74 38.36 19.58
CA THR A 127 4.30 36.98 19.36
C THR A 127 3.42 36.46 20.51
N ALA A 128 2.12 36.35 20.27
CA ALA A 128 1.21 35.55 21.09
C ALA A 128 0.65 34.40 20.24
N SER A 129 1.01 33.18 20.60
CA SER A 129 0.35 31.95 20.18
C SER A 129 -1.07 31.93 20.74
N SER A 130 -2.07 32.20 19.92
CA SER A 130 -3.47 32.09 20.35
C SER A 130 -4.33 31.36 19.33
N SER A 131 -4.87 30.24 19.79
CA SER A 131 -6.12 29.63 19.36
C SER A 131 -7.25 30.68 19.32
N SER A 132 -7.46 31.33 18.18
CA SER A 132 -8.62 32.18 17.96
C SER A 132 -9.50 31.58 16.87
N THR A 133 -10.64 31.05 17.30
CA THR A 133 -11.72 30.54 16.45
C THR A 133 -12.46 31.71 15.79
N SER A 134 -11.85 32.31 14.76
CA SER A 134 -12.54 33.28 13.91
C SER A 134 -13.54 32.55 13.00
N ARG A 135 -14.82 32.58 13.38
CA ARG A 135 -15.94 32.06 12.56
C ARG A 135 -15.94 32.68 11.16
N PRO A 136 -16.05 31.89 10.08
CA PRO A 136 -16.16 32.44 8.74
C PRO A 136 -17.51 33.16 8.59
N ARG A 137 -17.46 34.48 8.37
CA ARG A 137 -18.62 35.30 8.01
C ARG A 137 -19.16 34.84 6.65
N ARG A 138 -20.22 34.03 6.67
CA ARG A 138 -21.03 33.67 5.49
C ARG A 138 -21.53 34.95 4.81
N ARG A 139 -20.87 35.39 3.73
CA ARG A 139 -21.38 36.42 2.82
C ARG A 139 -22.63 35.86 2.13
N ARG A 140 -23.81 36.30 2.56
CA ARG A 140 -25.06 36.17 1.80
C ARG A 140 -24.96 37.08 0.59
N SER A 141 -24.99 36.51 -0.61
CA SER A 141 -25.17 37.24 -1.86
C SER A 141 -26.61 37.76 -1.93
N SER A 142 -26.80 39.06 -1.72
CA SER A 142 -28.02 39.75 -2.11
C SER A 142 -27.97 39.99 -3.63
N ARG A 143 -28.81 39.26 -4.37
CA ARG A 143 -29.27 39.66 -5.70
C ARG A 143 -30.13 40.90 -5.54
N GLU A 144 -29.64 42.06 -5.96
CA GLU A 144 -30.47 43.21 -6.29
C GLU A 144 -30.21 43.64 -7.74
N ALA A 145 -31.31 43.69 -8.48
CA ALA A 145 -31.38 44.13 -9.85
C ALA A 145 -31.28 45.67 -9.91
N GLY A 146 -30.42 46.18 -10.79
CA GLY A 146 -30.24 47.62 -10.98
C GLY A 146 -29.69 47.94 -12.36
N ASN A 147 -30.61 48.05 -13.32
CA ASN A 147 -30.40 48.57 -14.66
C ASN A 147 -30.14 50.09 -14.61
N ARG A 148 -29.02 50.58 -15.18
CA ARG A 148 -28.92 51.85 -15.93
C ARG A 148 -27.50 52.05 -16.49
N GLY A 149 -27.44 52.30 -17.80
CA GLY A 149 -26.20 52.51 -18.53
C GLY A 149 -25.61 53.91 -18.42
N GLY A 150 -24.42 54.07 -19.01
CA GLY A 150 -23.86 55.37 -19.33
C GLY A 150 -22.33 55.43 -19.29
N ARG A 151 -21.75 55.53 -20.49
CA ARG A 151 -20.54 56.31 -20.85
C ARG A 151 -19.17 55.89 -20.30
N GLY A 152 -18.39 55.34 -21.23
CA GLY A 152 -17.03 55.74 -21.62
C GLY A 152 -16.18 56.52 -20.60
N GLY A 153 -15.15 55.84 -20.13
CA GLY A 153 -13.93 56.42 -19.59
C GLY A 153 -12.83 55.37 -19.75
N ASP A 154 -11.82 55.68 -20.55
CA ASP A 154 -10.54 54.98 -20.58
C ASP A 154 -9.97 55.03 -19.16
N LEU A 155 -9.87 53.88 -18.51
CA LEU A 155 -9.17 53.70 -17.24
C LEU A 155 -8.18 52.59 -17.49
N ASP A 156 -6.94 52.91 -17.18
CA ASP A 156 -5.75 52.09 -17.34
C ASP A 156 -6.02 50.66 -16.83
N ASP A 157 -5.82 49.69 -17.73
CA ASP A 157 -5.76 48.26 -17.43
C ASP A 157 -4.51 48.03 -16.57
N ASP A 158 -4.62 48.33 -15.28
CA ASP A 158 -3.70 47.80 -14.27
C ASP A 158 -3.96 46.28 -14.21
N ASP A 159 -3.12 45.54 -14.93
CA ASP A 159 -2.97 44.09 -14.85
C ASP A 159 -2.62 43.72 -13.38
N ASP A 160 -3.63 43.67 -12.51
CA ASP A 160 -3.61 42.96 -11.22
C ASP A 160 -3.53 41.44 -11.51
N ASP A 161 -2.42 41.02 -12.13
CA ASP A 161 -2.10 39.64 -12.43
C ASP A 161 -1.92 38.87 -11.12
N ASP A 162 -2.94 38.08 -10.79
CA ASP A 162 -2.81 36.72 -10.27
C ASP A 162 -1.95 36.49 -9.00
N ASP A 163 -2.11 37.33 -7.98
CA ASP A 163 -1.62 37.03 -6.61
C ASP A 163 -2.47 35.94 -5.89
N VAL A 164 -3.09 35.04 -6.67
CA VAL A 164 -4.22 34.18 -6.28
C VAL A 164 -3.82 32.95 -5.47
N ASP A 165 -2.53 32.58 -5.36
CA ASP A 165 -2.20 31.27 -4.78
C ASP A 165 -1.17 31.24 -3.64
N SER A 166 -1.10 32.32 -2.85
CA SER A 166 -0.31 32.39 -1.61
C SER A 166 -0.86 31.54 -0.44
N ARG A 167 -1.97 30.79 -0.62
CA ARG A 167 -2.60 29.92 0.40
C ARG A 167 -1.97 28.53 0.55
N GLY A 168 -0.64 28.45 0.44
CA GLY A 168 0.09 27.19 0.59
C GLY A 168 0.07 26.63 2.02
N PHE A 169 0.37 25.34 2.14
CA PHE A 169 0.71 24.70 3.41
C PHE A 169 2.22 24.69 3.59
N THR A 170 2.68 24.87 4.83
CA THR A 170 4.09 24.82 5.21
C THR A 170 4.33 23.68 6.18
N LEU A 171 5.58 23.20 6.24
CA LEU A 171 5.97 22.24 7.26
C LEU A 171 5.83 22.87 8.65
N PRO A 172 5.48 22.06 9.66
CA PRO A 172 5.48 22.53 11.03
C PRO A 172 6.86 23.01 11.45
N ARG A 173 6.90 24.01 12.32
CA ARG A 173 8.16 24.58 12.83
C ARG A 173 9.07 23.55 13.51
N TRP A 174 8.51 22.49 14.07
CA TRP A 174 9.28 21.44 14.73
C TRP A 174 9.88 20.42 13.75
N ILE A 175 9.24 20.16 12.61
CA ILE A 175 9.75 19.28 11.54
C ILE A 175 10.75 20.02 10.65
N SER A 176 10.49 21.31 10.37
CA SER A 176 11.28 22.10 9.42
C SER A 176 12.80 22.02 9.62
N PRO A 177 13.35 22.03 10.86
CA PRO A 177 14.79 21.88 11.08
C PRO A 177 15.39 20.53 10.66
N LEU A 178 14.56 19.51 10.46
CA LEU A 178 15.01 18.20 9.96
C LEU A 178 15.15 18.19 8.43
N VAL A 179 14.52 19.14 7.74
CA VAL A 179 14.47 19.20 6.28
C VAL A 179 15.43 20.29 5.80
N GLY A 180 16.46 19.90 5.05
CA GLY A 180 17.41 20.83 4.45
C GLY A 180 16.74 21.64 3.36
N GLY A 181 16.69 22.96 3.53
CA GLY A 181 16.33 23.86 2.45
C GLY A 181 17.48 23.91 1.46
N GLY A 182 17.42 23.11 0.39
CA GLY A 182 18.41 23.06 -0.68
C GLY A 182 18.48 24.36 -1.51
N GLY A 183 18.52 25.52 -0.86
CA GLY A 183 18.76 26.81 -1.47
C GLY A 183 20.20 26.85 -1.97
N CYS A 184 20.34 26.72 -3.28
CA CYS A 184 21.59 26.79 -4.04
C CYS A 184 22.32 28.15 -3.99
N ASP A 185 21.78 29.14 -3.27
CA ASP A 185 22.37 30.48 -3.13
C ASP A 185 22.78 30.74 -1.68
N ARG A 186 23.69 29.90 -1.15
CA ARG A 186 24.41 30.23 0.09
C ARG A 186 25.57 31.15 -0.27
N ASP A 187 25.39 32.44 -0.04
CA ASP A 187 26.50 33.38 0.08
C ASP A 187 27.46 32.84 1.15
N ASP A 188 28.75 32.70 0.81
CA ASP A 188 29.82 32.04 1.59
C ASP A 188 30.13 32.65 2.99
N HIS A 189 29.20 33.40 3.59
CA HIS A 189 29.52 34.32 4.69
C HIS A 189 28.77 34.16 6.01
N ASP A 190 27.87 33.20 6.19
CA ASP A 190 27.29 32.92 7.52
C ASP A 190 27.52 31.47 7.97
N ASP A 191 28.35 31.34 9.01
CA ASP A 191 28.77 30.11 9.66
C ASP A 191 27.57 29.30 10.23
N ASP A 192 27.58 27.98 10.01
CA ASP A 192 26.98 26.92 10.84
C ASP A 192 25.44 26.84 10.99
N ILE A 193 24.63 27.28 10.02
CA ILE A 193 23.23 26.82 10.01
C ILE A 193 23.20 25.37 9.51
N ASP A 194 23.14 24.44 10.46
CA ASP A 194 22.88 23.00 10.27
C ASP A 194 21.57 22.83 9.48
N ASP A 195 21.68 22.76 8.15
CA ASP A 195 20.57 22.29 7.33
C ASP A 195 20.27 20.85 7.70
N GLY A 196 18.98 20.56 7.89
CA GLY A 196 18.56 19.20 8.18
C GLY A 196 19.03 18.22 7.09
N PRO A 197 19.41 16.98 7.46
CA PRO A 197 19.97 16.01 6.51
C PRO A 197 18.92 15.46 5.53
N TYR A 198 17.64 15.70 5.78
CA TYR A 198 16.56 15.09 5.02
C TYR A 198 16.01 16.03 3.94
N GLY A 199 15.67 15.46 2.78
CA GLY A 199 14.62 15.99 1.92
C GLY A 199 13.26 15.45 2.34
N ILE A 200 12.17 16.01 1.80
CA ILE A 200 10.81 15.55 2.09
C ILE A 200 9.99 15.32 0.82
N VAL A 201 9.15 14.29 0.85
CA VAL A 201 8.09 14.05 -0.12
C VAL A 201 6.73 14.18 0.56
N LEU A 202 5.89 15.05 0.02
CA LEU A 202 4.50 15.27 0.42
C LEU A 202 3.54 14.89 -0.72
N PRO A 203 2.24 14.69 -0.44
CA PRO A 203 1.23 14.64 -1.49
C PRO A 203 1.14 15.96 -2.27
N PRO A 204 0.59 15.92 -3.50
CA PRO A 204 0.29 17.13 -4.27
C PRO A 204 -0.59 18.12 -3.48
N ARG A 205 -0.36 19.43 -3.68
CA ARG A 205 -1.11 20.52 -3.03
C ARG A 205 -2.63 20.35 -3.10
N SER A 206 -3.15 19.97 -4.27
CA SER A 206 -4.59 19.78 -4.48
C SER A 206 -5.18 18.67 -3.58
N GLU A 207 -4.40 17.65 -3.23
CA GLU A 207 -4.82 16.61 -2.28
C GLU A 207 -4.75 17.13 -0.84
N LEU A 208 -3.70 17.89 -0.49
CA LEU A 208 -3.61 18.56 0.82
C LEU A 208 -4.79 19.51 1.06
N GLU A 209 -5.22 20.26 0.04
CA GLU A 209 -6.40 21.13 0.15
C GLU A 209 -7.69 20.34 0.42
N ARG A 210 -7.89 19.20 -0.25
CA ARG A 210 -9.02 18.30 0.02
C ARG A 210 -8.98 17.72 1.43
N MET A 211 -7.78 17.40 1.93
CA MET A 211 -7.58 16.94 3.32
C MET A 211 -7.97 18.03 4.32
N ALA A 212 -7.47 19.25 4.14
CA ALA A 212 -7.79 20.38 4.99
C ALA A 212 -9.30 20.72 4.97
N GLU A 213 -9.94 20.65 3.80
CA GLU A 213 -11.38 20.84 3.68
C GLU A 213 -12.17 19.74 4.42
N ARG A 214 -11.75 18.48 4.31
CA ARG A 214 -12.33 17.37 5.08
C ARG A 214 -12.18 17.60 6.59
N ASN A 215 -10.99 17.96 7.05
CA ASN A 215 -10.71 18.21 8.46
C ASN A 215 -11.47 19.43 8.99
N THR A 216 -11.68 20.46 8.16
CA THR A 216 -12.55 21.59 8.50
C THR A 216 -13.98 21.12 8.76
N ARG A 217 -14.50 20.19 7.95
CA ARG A 217 -15.87 19.65 8.14
C ARG A 217 -16.00 18.74 9.36
N VAL A 218 -14.99 17.92 9.64
CA VAL A 218 -15.07 16.86 10.67
C VAL A 218 -14.57 17.37 12.02
N LEU A 219 -13.47 18.12 12.04
CA LEU A 219 -12.76 18.55 13.25
C LEU A 219 -12.88 20.05 13.51
N SER A 220 -13.44 20.81 12.56
CA SER A 220 -13.44 22.29 12.60
C SER A 220 -12.04 22.91 12.60
N VAL A 221 -11.05 22.20 12.05
CA VAL A 221 -9.67 22.68 11.89
C VAL A 221 -9.28 22.62 10.41
N ASP A 222 -8.82 23.75 9.87
CA ASP A 222 -8.42 23.91 8.47
C ASP A 222 -6.92 23.60 8.28
N VAL A 223 -6.56 22.36 8.57
CA VAL A 223 -5.20 21.82 8.44
C VAL A 223 -5.26 20.45 7.78
N PRO A 224 -4.35 20.14 6.84
CA PRO A 224 -4.22 18.80 6.31
C PRO A 224 -3.42 17.96 7.31
N VAL A 225 -3.89 16.74 7.54
CA VAL A 225 -3.17 15.69 8.24
C VAL A 225 -2.86 14.61 7.21
N THR A 226 -1.58 14.29 7.04
CA THR A 226 -1.11 13.54 5.87
C THR A 226 0.03 12.58 6.20
N ASN A 227 0.45 11.80 5.21
CA ASN A 227 1.68 11.02 5.26
C ASN A 227 2.81 11.80 4.58
N ALA A 228 4.05 11.50 4.97
CA ALA A 228 5.24 12.01 4.33
C ALA A 228 6.36 10.96 4.30
N ILE A 229 7.34 11.18 3.42
CA ILE A 229 8.61 10.46 3.44
C ILE A 229 9.71 11.49 3.60
N LEU A 230 10.45 11.43 4.70
CA LEU A 230 11.76 12.07 4.79
C LEU A 230 12.79 11.12 4.18
N TYR A 231 13.77 11.63 3.44
CA TYR A 231 14.84 10.83 2.83
C TYR A 231 16.19 11.52 3.01
N ASP A 232 17.26 10.78 3.32
CA ASP A 232 18.60 11.36 3.49
C ASP A 232 19.07 11.91 2.13
N ALA A 233 19.04 13.22 1.97
CA ALA A 233 19.29 13.89 0.70
C ALA A 233 20.75 13.76 0.25
N ARG A 234 21.66 13.36 1.15
CA ARG A 234 23.07 13.09 0.85
C ARG A 234 23.26 11.72 0.21
N ARG A 235 22.32 10.79 0.44
CA ARG A 235 22.40 9.40 -0.05
C ARG A 235 21.39 9.13 -1.16
N TRP A 236 20.24 9.78 -1.14
CA TRP A 236 19.13 9.48 -2.03
C TRP A 236 18.60 10.72 -2.73
N THR A 237 18.30 10.57 -4.02
CA THR A 237 17.62 11.57 -4.83
C THR A 237 16.29 11.00 -5.32
N PRO A 238 15.16 11.71 -5.16
CA PRO A 238 13.88 11.28 -5.69
C PRO A 238 13.94 11.22 -7.22
N VAL A 239 13.39 10.16 -7.81
CA VAL A 239 13.33 9.97 -9.25
C VAL A 239 12.04 10.58 -9.77
N VAL A 240 12.16 11.76 -10.37
CA VAL A 240 11.04 12.40 -11.05
C VAL A 240 10.88 11.77 -12.44
N ALA A 241 9.70 11.25 -12.75
CA ALA A 241 9.43 10.68 -14.06
C ALA A 241 9.72 11.72 -15.18
N CYS A 242 10.49 11.31 -16.18
CA CYS A 242 11.10 12.15 -17.22
C CYS A 242 10.12 12.98 -18.10
N GLY A 243 8.80 12.87 -17.88
CA GLY A 243 7.80 13.70 -18.54
C GLY A 243 7.51 15.04 -17.85
N ASP A 244 7.90 15.18 -16.56
CA ASP A 244 7.52 16.32 -15.72
C ASP A 244 8.69 16.81 -14.84
N ALA A 245 9.95 16.46 -15.13
CA ALA A 245 11.11 16.93 -14.36
C ALA A 245 11.14 18.46 -14.19
N ALA A 246 10.77 19.19 -15.25
CA ALA A 246 10.64 20.65 -15.21
C ALA A 246 9.40 21.16 -14.44
N SER A 247 8.37 20.33 -14.28
CA SER A 247 7.14 20.64 -13.53
C SER A 247 7.32 20.37 -12.03
N TRP A 248 7.99 19.27 -11.67
CA TRP A 248 8.25 18.90 -10.29
C TRP A 248 9.29 19.81 -9.61
N ALA A 249 10.39 20.15 -10.29
CA ALA A 249 11.36 21.12 -9.78
C ALA A 249 10.69 22.48 -9.50
N ARG A 250 9.84 22.96 -10.42
CA ARG A 250 9.04 24.19 -10.22
C ARG A 250 8.00 24.08 -9.10
N ALA A 251 7.45 22.89 -8.84
CA ALA A 251 6.43 22.69 -7.81
C ALA A 251 7.02 22.66 -6.39
N ASN A 252 8.29 22.27 -6.24
CA ASN A 252 8.96 22.17 -4.93
C ASN A 252 9.87 23.38 -4.61
N ASP A 253 10.34 24.15 -5.60
CA ASP A 253 11.22 25.31 -5.38
C ASP A 253 10.51 26.56 -4.81
N GLY A 254 9.22 26.51 -4.47
CA GLY A 254 8.52 27.64 -3.86
C GLY A 254 8.48 28.93 -4.71
N GLY A 255 8.93 28.89 -5.96
CA GLY A 255 8.95 30.00 -6.92
C GLY A 255 7.66 30.04 -7.76
N GLY A 256 7.04 31.23 -7.82
CA GLY A 256 5.71 31.48 -8.41
C GLY A 256 5.44 30.85 -9.78
N MET A 257 4.23 30.29 -9.92
CA MET A 257 3.76 29.61 -11.12
C MET A 257 3.16 30.60 -12.14
N SER A 258 3.67 30.61 -13.38
CA SER A 258 2.97 31.17 -14.54
C SER A 258 2.11 30.09 -15.22
N SER A 259 0.84 30.39 -15.45
CA SER A 259 -0.21 29.49 -15.93
C SER A 259 -0.20 29.33 -17.46
N SER A 260 0.36 28.22 -17.98
CA SER A 260 0.11 27.79 -19.36
C SER A 260 -0.59 26.44 -19.39
N SER A 261 -1.88 26.48 -19.70
CA SER A 261 -2.80 25.33 -19.76
C SER A 261 -2.58 24.47 -21.01
N SER A 262 -1.79 23.41 -20.88
CA SER A 262 -1.84 22.27 -21.80
C SER A 262 -2.26 21.02 -21.04
N SER A 263 -3.50 20.57 -21.27
CA SER A 263 -4.12 19.39 -20.65
C SER A 263 -3.57 18.08 -21.21
N SER A 264 -2.27 17.83 -21.06
CA SER A 264 -1.78 16.45 -21.06
C SER A 264 -2.31 15.82 -19.77
N SER A 265 -3.00 14.68 -19.90
CA SER A 265 -3.32 13.83 -18.76
C SER A 265 -2.01 13.24 -18.23
N SER A 266 -1.20 14.06 -17.55
CA SER A 266 -0.12 13.55 -16.73
C SER A 266 -0.80 12.62 -15.74
N SER A 267 -0.40 11.36 -15.75
CA SER A 267 -0.75 10.41 -14.70
C SER A 267 -0.04 10.90 -13.44
N SER A 268 -0.51 12.02 -12.86
CA SER A 268 0.02 12.54 -11.62
C SER A 268 -0.10 11.40 -10.64
N PHE A 269 1.02 10.93 -10.10
CA PHE A 269 1.04 9.93 -9.04
C PHE A 269 0.10 10.44 -7.94
N SER A 270 -1.10 9.87 -7.86
CA SER A 270 -2.15 10.38 -6.97
C SER A 270 -1.82 9.85 -5.58
N ASN A 271 -0.78 10.39 -4.94
CA ASN A 271 -0.58 10.24 -3.52
C ASN A 271 -1.89 10.61 -2.85
N THR A 272 -2.41 9.73 -2.01
CA THR A 272 -3.72 9.93 -1.37
C THR A 272 -3.51 10.42 0.06
N THR A 273 -4.60 10.71 0.75
CA THR A 273 -4.58 10.99 2.19
C THR A 273 -3.94 9.87 3.03
N THR A 274 -3.84 8.66 2.47
CA THR A 274 -3.45 7.44 3.18
C THR A 274 -2.16 6.82 2.67
N CYS A 275 -1.55 7.39 1.62
CA CYS A 275 -0.36 6.82 1.02
C CYS A 275 0.46 7.89 0.28
N VAL A 276 1.75 7.98 0.61
CA VAL A 276 2.75 8.69 -0.20
C VAL A 276 3.75 7.65 -0.70
N THR A 277 3.96 7.61 -2.02
CA THR A 277 4.92 6.71 -2.66
C THR A 277 5.92 7.53 -3.46
N MET A 278 7.20 7.19 -3.35
CA MET A 278 8.26 7.79 -4.17
C MET A 278 9.33 6.77 -4.51
N ALA A 279 9.90 6.90 -5.70
CA ALA A 279 11.09 6.18 -6.11
C ALA A 279 12.34 7.02 -5.86
N PHE A 280 13.42 6.41 -5.43
CA PHE A 280 14.68 7.05 -5.10
C PHE A 280 15.83 6.33 -5.76
N ARG A 281 16.86 7.08 -6.16
CA ARG A 281 18.14 6.55 -6.65
C ARG A 281 19.28 7.04 -5.74
N PRO A 282 20.39 6.32 -5.63
CA PRO A 282 21.57 6.79 -4.90
C PRO A 282 22.15 8.09 -5.51
N VAL A 283 22.72 8.97 -4.69
CA VAL A 283 23.37 10.22 -5.14
C VAL A 283 24.71 9.94 -5.83
N ASN A 284 25.48 8.95 -5.38
CA ASN A 284 26.87 8.72 -5.82
C ASN A 284 27.03 7.97 -7.15
N ASP A 285 25.95 7.71 -7.90
CA ASP A 285 26.00 7.01 -9.20
C ASP A 285 26.45 7.92 -10.37
N VAL A 286 26.91 9.15 -10.13
CA VAL A 286 27.18 10.14 -11.20
C VAL A 286 28.65 10.38 -11.54
N ASP A 287 29.60 9.97 -10.68
CA ASP A 287 31.02 10.32 -10.84
C ASP A 287 31.90 9.18 -11.39
N PHE A 288 31.32 8.07 -11.83
CA PHE A 288 32.07 7.02 -12.53
C PHE A 288 31.89 7.19 -14.03
N ASP A 289 32.95 7.65 -14.71
CA ASP A 289 33.12 7.67 -16.17
C ASP A 289 33.03 6.26 -16.83
N ASP A 290 32.73 5.21 -16.06
CA ASP A 290 32.47 3.87 -16.56
C ASP A 290 31.00 3.79 -17.03
N ASP A 291 30.79 4.08 -18.32
CA ASP A 291 29.53 4.07 -19.09
C ASP A 291 28.64 2.80 -18.97
N ASP A 292 29.02 1.80 -18.17
CA ASP A 292 28.46 0.46 -18.23
C ASP A 292 27.32 0.17 -17.23
N ASP A 293 27.05 1.01 -16.21
CA ASP A 293 25.98 0.75 -15.22
C ASP A 293 25.03 1.93 -14.94
N VAL A 294 24.48 2.53 -16.01
CA VAL A 294 23.46 3.60 -15.96
C VAL A 294 22.12 3.13 -15.34
N GLY A 295 22.02 1.86 -14.93
CA GLY A 295 20.84 1.25 -14.31
C GLY A 295 20.80 1.37 -12.79
N GLY A 296 21.17 2.54 -12.25
CA GLY A 296 21.33 2.82 -10.82
C GLY A 296 20.22 2.27 -9.93
N GLU A 297 20.57 1.99 -8.67
CA GLU A 297 19.76 1.17 -7.79
C GLU A 297 18.49 1.86 -7.29
N ILE A 298 17.41 1.78 -8.07
CA ILE A 298 16.16 2.42 -7.67
C ILE A 298 15.48 1.62 -6.55
N ILE A 299 15.11 2.32 -5.48
CA ILE A 299 14.23 1.82 -4.42
C ILE A 299 12.93 2.63 -4.41
N VAL A 300 11.80 1.94 -4.27
CA VAL A 300 10.47 2.53 -4.13
C VAL A 300 10.06 2.42 -2.68
N VAL A 301 9.77 3.55 -2.06
CA VAL A 301 9.35 3.63 -0.66
C VAL A 301 7.93 4.18 -0.60
N SER A 302 7.08 3.55 0.20
CA SER A 302 5.72 4.01 0.47
C SER A 302 5.48 4.19 1.96
N SER A 303 4.99 5.37 2.35
CA SER A 303 4.46 5.66 3.70
C SER A 303 2.94 5.51 3.69
N VAL A 304 2.40 4.57 4.48
CA VAL A 304 0.96 4.27 4.52
C VAL A 304 0.32 4.57 5.87
N HIS A 305 -0.96 4.96 5.82
CA HIS A 305 -1.85 5.01 6.97
C HIS A 305 -3.22 4.52 6.46
N LEU A 306 -3.49 3.23 6.61
CA LEU A 306 -4.68 2.60 6.02
C LEU A 306 -5.94 2.83 6.88
N ASP A 307 -7.12 2.66 6.29
CA ASP A 307 -8.41 2.91 6.96
C ASP A 307 -8.61 2.02 8.20
N ALA A 308 -8.93 2.62 9.34
CA ALA A 308 -9.21 1.87 10.56
C ALA A 308 -10.51 1.04 10.47
N CYS A 309 -11.56 1.53 9.81
CA CYS A 309 -12.91 1.01 10.02
C CYS A 309 -13.36 -0.03 8.99
N SER A 310 -12.65 -0.21 7.88
CA SER A 310 -13.10 -1.08 6.79
C SER A 310 -11.94 -1.77 6.11
N GLU A 311 -11.89 -3.10 6.24
CA GLU A 311 -10.88 -3.87 5.51
C GLU A 311 -11.00 -3.72 3.99
N GLU A 312 -12.21 -3.65 3.44
CA GLU A 312 -12.38 -3.40 1.99
C GLU A 312 -11.66 -2.12 1.55
N LYS A 313 -11.74 -1.06 2.36
CA LYS A 313 -10.99 0.18 2.11
C LYS A 313 -9.49 -0.02 2.30
N ARG A 314 -9.04 -0.70 3.36
CA ARG A 314 -7.62 -1.03 3.56
C ARG A 314 -7.05 -1.81 2.37
N ALA A 315 -7.73 -2.85 1.92
CA ALA A 315 -7.30 -3.69 0.80
C ALA A 315 -7.25 -2.89 -0.51
N ARG A 316 -8.23 -2.02 -0.75
CA ARG A 316 -8.23 -1.11 -1.90
C ARG A 316 -7.09 -0.10 -1.83
N GLN A 317 -6.82 0.48 -0.66
CA GLN A 317 -5.72 1.42 -0.45
C GLN A 317 -4.36 0.74 -0.63
N MET A 318 -4.19 -0.47 -0.09
CA MET A 318 -2.97 -1.28 -0.24
C MET A 318 -2.74 -1.67 -1.71
N LYS A 319 -3.80 -2.14 -2.39
CA LYS A 319 -3.76 -2.39 -3.83
C LYS A 319 -3.31 -1.14 -4.61
N ARG A 320 -3.90 0.02 -4.31
CA ARG A 320 -3.55 1.29 -4.97
C ARG A 320 -2.10 1.70 -4.68
N CYS A 321 -1.61 1.51 -3.46
CA CYS A 321 -0.22 1.75 -3.07
C CYS A 321 0.75 0.90 -3.92
N ILE A 322 0.45 -0.40 -4.07
CA ILE A 322 1.25 -1.30 -4.89
C ILE A 322 1.19 -0.92 -6.38
N GLU A 323 0.02 -0.56 -6.90
CA GLU A 323 -0.13 -0.09 -8.29
C GLU A 323 0.71 1.16 -8.54
N ILE A 324 0.65 2.17 -7.66
CA ILE A 324 1.47 3.39 -7.76
C ILE A 324 2.96 3.04 -7.72
N SER A 325 3.36 2.13 -6.82
CA SER A 325 4.74 1.69 -6.70
C SER A 325 5.25 1.02 -7.98
N LEU A 326 4.42 0.18 -8.60
CA LEU A 326 4.72 -0.48 -9.87
C LEU A 326 4.77 0.50 -11.04
N ASP A 327 3.84 1.45 -11.10
CA ASP A 327 3.79 2.44 -12.16
C ASP A 327 5.04 3.33 -12.11
N SER A 328 5.42 3.79 -10.91
CA SER A 328 6.68 4.52 -10.67
C SER A 328 7.88 3.71 -11.17
N TRP A 329 7.98 2.45 -10.75
CA TRP A 329 9.05 1.56 -11.19
C TRP A 329 9.11 1.38 -12.71
N TRP A 330 7.95 1.19 -13.35
CA TRP A 330 7.87 0.93 -14.78
C TRP A 330 8.21 2.16 -15.63
N CYS A 331 7.76 3.34 -15.21
CA CYS A 331 8.12 4.60 -15.84
C CYS A 331 9.63 4.81 -15.83
N ILE A 332 10.27 4.54 -14.69
CA ILE A 332 11.71 4.71 -14.52
C ILE A 332 12.49 3.66 -15.32
N SER A 333 12.10 2.39 -15.20
CA SER A 333 12.73 1.30 -15.97
C SER A 333 12.66 1.54 -17.47
N ALA A 334 11.54 2.07 -17.96
CA ALA A 334 11.39 2.41 -19.37
C ALA A 334 12.27 3.59 -19.80
N ALA A 335 12.42 4.60 -18.94
CA ALA A 335 13.31 5.74 -19.20
C ALA A 335 14.78 5.29 -19.23
N ALA A 336 15.19 4.45 -18.27
CA ALA A 336 16.53 3.86 -18.23
C ALA A 336 16.83 3.01 -19.47
N ALA A 337 15.88 2.15 -19.87
CA ALA A 337 16.02 1.35 -21.09
C ALA A 337 16.10 2.21 -22.37
N ALA A 338 15.35 3.31 -22.43
CA ALA A 338 15.42 4.25 -23.55
C ALA A 338 16.77 5.00 -23.60
N ALA A 339 17.30 5.40 -22.44
CA ALA A 339 18.61 6.04 -22.32
C ALA A 339 19.74 5.07 -22.73
N ALA A 340 19.72 3.83 -22.25
CA ALA A 340 20.68 2.79 -22.65
C ALA A 340 20.62 2.51 -24.17
N ALA A 341 19.42 2.41 -24.74
CA ALA A 341 19.25 2.24 -26.18
C ALA A 341 19.81 3.43 -26.99
N ALA A 342 19.66 4.67 -26.49
CA ALA A 342 20.24 5.86 -27.10
C ALA A 342 21.77 5.89 -27.01
N ALA A 343 22.33 5.42 -25.89
CA ALA A 343 23.76 5.25 -25.69
C ALA A 343 24.38 4.14 -26.55
N ARG A 344 23.57 3.32 -27.23
CA ARG A 344 24.00 2.15 -28.03
C ARG A 344 24.78 1.13 -27.22
N THR A 345 24.60 1.09 -25.91
CA THR A 345 25.15 0.02 -25.08
C THR A 345 24.38 -1.26 -25.38
N SER A 346 25.10 -2.37 -25.60
CA SER A 346 24.48 -3.68 -25.87
C SER A 346 23.83 -4.30 -24.62
N SER A 347 23.85 -3.59 -23.49
CA SER A 347 23.20 -3.99 -22.25
C SER A 347 21.69 -4.00 -22.43
N SER A 348 21.11 -5.18 -22.62
CA SER A 348 19.67 -5.33 -22.59
C SER A 348 19.21 -5.30 -21.12
N CYS A 349 19.05 -4.10 -20.57
CA CYS A 349 18.50 -3.91 -19.23
C CYS A 349 17.10 -4.54 -19.19
N VAL A 350 16.99 -5.70 -18.54
CA VAL A 350 15.71 -6.36 -18.30
C VAL A 350 15.10 -5.71 -17.06
N PRO A 351 13.81 -5.33 -17.08
CA PRO A 351 13.18 -4.83 -15.88
C PRO A 351 13.21 -5.93 -14.81
N SER A 352 13.83 -5.61 -13.69
CA SER A 352 13.87 -6.46 -12.52
C SER A 352 12.63 -6.26 -11.64
N PRO A 353 12.43 -7.10 -10.62
CA PRO A 353 11.50 -6.79 -9.53
C PRO A 353 11.82 -5.40 -8.95
N PRO A 354 10.82 -4.57 -8.65
CA PRO A 354 11.06 -3.34 -7.91
C PRO A 354 11.67 -3.70 -6.55
N ARG A 355 12.63 -2.89 -6.09
CA ARG A 355 12.99 -2.83 -4.68
C ARG A 355 11.92 -2.01 -3.99
N LEU A 356 10.96 -2.67 -3.36
CA LEU A 356 9.81 -2.00 -2.76
C LEU A 356 9.85 -2.17 -1.25
N VAL A 357 9.69 -1.07 -0.52
CA VAL A 357 9.42 -1.05 0.91
C VAL A 357 8.13 -0.26 1.15
N ILE A 358 7.22 -0.82 1.94
CA ILE A 358 5.98 -0.18 2.37
C ILE A 358 5.98 -0.19 3.90
N ALA A 359 5.95 0.98 4.52
CA ALA A 359 5.99 1.11 5.97
C ALA A 359 4.92 2.07 6.48
N GLY A 360 4.36 1.78 7.65
CA GLY A 360 3.37 2.65 8.28
C GLY A 360 2.32 1.89 9.09
N ASP A 361 1.25 2.62 9.41
CA ASP A 361 0.09 2.09 10.13
C ASP A 361 -0.86 1.42 9.13
N PHE A 362 -0.99 0.10 9.22
CA PHE A 362 -1.91 -0.66 8.37
C PHE A 362 -3.30 -0.77 8.97
N ASN A 363 -3.48 -0.33 10.23
CA ASN A 363 -4.71 -0.50 10.99
C ASN A 363 -5.25 -1.95 10.93
N SER A 364 -4.32 -2.91 10.89
CA SER A 364 -4.59 -4.33 10.71
C SER A 364 -3.46 -5.12 11.36
N GLU A 365 -3.81 -6.17 12.09
CA GLU A 365 -2.85 -7.07 12.74
C GLU A 365 -2.13 -8.03 11.78
N LEU A 366 -2.52 -8.03 10.50
CA LEU A 366 -2.02 -8.94 9.47
C LEU A 366 -2.13 -10.43 9.86
N LEU A 367 -3.16 -10.78 10.60
CA LEU A 367 -3.42 -12.16 11.00
C LEU A 367 -3.71 -13.07 9.79
N ASP A 368 -3.54 -14.38 10.00
CA ASP A 368 -3.69 -15.46 9.00
C ASP A 368 -5.11 -15.58 8.47
N GLY A 369 -5.41 -14.92 7.36
CA GLY A 369 -6.74 -14.85 6.74
C GLY A 369 -7.28 -13.44 6.57
N SER A 370 -6.58 -12.41 7.08
CA SER A 370 -6.86 -11.02 6.74
C SER A 370 -6.63 -10.76 5.24
N CYS A 371 -7.42 -9.89 4.62
CA CYS A 371 -7.22 -9.52 3.22
C CYS A 371 -5.90 -8.77 3.04
N ILE A 372 -5.42 -8.06 4.06
CA ILE A 372 -4.10 -7.43 4.01
C ILE A 372 -2.97 -8.48 4.07
N ASN A 373 -3.09 -9.52 4.88
CA ASN A 373 -2.11 -10.63 4.89
C ASN A 373 -2.10 -11.41 3.56
N ALA A 374 -3.21 -11.44 2.81
CA ALA A 374 -3.25 -12.04 1.47
C ALA A 374 -2.23 -11.41 0.49
N PHE A 375 -1.78 -10.17 0.74
CA PHE A 375 -0.68 -9.55 -0.01
C PHE A 375 0.69 -10.22 0.23
N LEU A 376 0.87 -10.91 1.36
CA LEU A 376 2.11 -11.62 1.70
C LEU A 376 2.13 -13.06 1.16
N LEU A 377 0.99 -13.76 1.24
CA LEU A 377 0.90 -15.21 0.99
C LEU A 377 1.09 -15.61 -0.49
N ALA A 378 0.82 -14.72 -1.43
CA ALA A 378 0.86 -15.04 -2.87
C ALA A 378 2.26 -14.99 -3.50
N GLY A 379 3.30 -14.65 -2.73
CA GLY A 379 4.70 -14.69 -3.19
C GLY A 379 5.22 -16.10 -3.53
N GLY A 380 4.52 -17.16 -3.13
CA GLY A 380 5.03 -18.53 -3.21
C GLY A 380 6.17 -18.76 -2.22
N LYS A 381 6.53 -20.04 -1.97
CA LYS A 381 7.68 -20.40 -1.13
C LYS A 381 8.99 -20.00 -1.82
N VAL A 382 9.35 -18.72 -1.77
CA VAL A 382 10.62 -18.22 -2.28
C VAL A 382 11.70 -18.60 -1.27
N GLY A 383 12.34 -19.75 -1.49
CA GLY A 383 13.72 -19.98 -1.04
C GLY A 383 14.04 -19.83 0.46
N GLY A 384 13.18 -20.32 1.36
CA GLY A 384 13.55 -20.53 2.78
C GLY A 384 12.96 -19.52 3.76
N CYS A 385 12.42 -18.39 3.30
CA CYS A 385 11.49 -17.59 4.12
C CYS A 385 10.09 -18.21 3.97
N ASP A 386 9.78 -19.22 4.77
CA ASP A 386 8.38 -19.60 4.95
C ASP A 386 7.68 -18.40 5.61
N ALA A 387 6.89 -17.66 4.82
CA ALA A 387 6.11 -16.50 5.30
C ALA A 387 5.20 -16.86 6.49
N THR A 388 4.93 -18.16 6.71
CA THR A 388 4.14 -18.72 7.80
C THR A 388 4.95 -19.25 8.99
N THR A 389 6.28 -19.39 8.89
CA THR A 389 7.12 -19.96 9.97
C THR A 389 7.56 -18.90 10.99
N ILE A 390 7.35 -17.62 10.70
CA ILE A 390 7.50 -16.55 11.68
C ILE A 390 6.17 -16.42 12.46
N GLY A 391 6.04 -17.15 13.58
CA GLY A 391 5.23 -16.69 14.71
C GLY A 391 3.81 -17.23 14.92
N THR A 392 3.48 -18.47 14.55
CA THR A 392 2.27 -19.15 15.13
C THR A 392 2.58 -19.94 16.41
N ASN A 393 3.67 -19.61 17.12
CA ASN A 393 3.82 -20.04 18.51
C ASN A 393 2.69 -19.39 19.31
N SER A 394 1.60 -20.13 19.52
CA SER A 394 0.65 -19.83 20.57
C SER A 394 1.40 -19.94 21.90
N PHE A 395 1.96 -18.82 22.34
CA PHE A 395 2.38 -18.67 23.73
C PHE A 395 1.11 -18.75 24.58
N GLY A 396 0.80 -19.96 25.04
CA GLY A 396 -0.02 -20.13 26.22
C GLY A 396 0.66 -19.35 27.33
N ILE A 397 0.01 -18.26 27.77
CA ILE A 397 0.37 -17.54 28.98
C ILE A 397 0.46 -18.59 30.10
N PRO A 398 1.63 -18.84 30.71
CA PRO A 398 1.67 -19.68 31.88
C PRO A 398 0.93 -18.94 33.00
N PRO A 399 0.00 -19.60 33.73
CA PRO A 399 -0.67 -18.96 34.85
C PRO A 399 0.38 -18.53 35.90
N PRO A 400 0.15 -17.42 36.61
CA PRO A 400 1.12 -16.90 37.57
C PRO A 400 1.39 -17.93 38.66
N THR A 401 2.67 -18.14 38.95
CA THR A 401 3.14 -19.05 39.99
C THR A 401 2.76 -18.52 41.37
N THR A 402 1.61 -18.95 41.90
CA THR A 402 1.26 -18.76 43.32
C THR A 402 1.60 -19.99 44.13
N MET A 403 2.15 -19.73 45.33
CA MET A 403 2.66 -20.72 46.26
C MET A 403 1.62 -21.77 46.66
N THR A 404 2.10 -23.01 46.75
CA THR A 404 1.42 -24.22 47.23
C THR A 404 0.73 -24.02 48.58
N THR A 405 -0.60 -24.07 48.59
CA THR A 405 -1.40 -24.60 49.71
C THR A 405 -2.30 -25.71 49.21
N THR A 406 -2.00 -26.92 49.69
CA THR A 406 -2.70 -28.17 49.43
C THR A 406 -4.15 -28.08 49.89
N THR A 407 -5.10 -28.09 48.95
CA THR A 407 -6.51 -28.36 49.27
C THR A 407 -7.05 -29.35 48.25
N THR A 408 -7.41 -30.54 48.75
CA THR A 408 -7.98 -31.64 47.99
C THR A 408 -9.41 -31.29 47.61
N SER A 409 -9.70 -31.18 46.31
CA SER A 409 -11.08 -31.05 45.80
C SER A 409 -11.36 -32.09 44.71
N THR A 410 -12.35 -32.91 45.03
CA THR A 410 -12.95 -34.02 44.30
C THR A 410 -13.50 -33.56 42.95
N ILE A 411 -13.04 -34.18 41.86
CA ILE A 411 -13.59 -33.99 40.51
C ILE A 411 -14.95 -34.68 40.45
N SER A 412 -16.00 -33.88 40.25
CA SER A 412 -17.36 -34.35 39.97
C SER A 412 -17.48 -34.54 38.45
N THR A 413 -17.56 -35.79 38.01
CA THR A 413 -17.91 -36.18 36.64
C THR A 413 -19.38 -35.90 36.37
N THR A 414 -19.67 -35.00 35.43
CA THR A 414 -20.96 -35.00 34.73
C THR A 414 -20.73 -35.06 33.22
N SER A 415 -21.27 -36.13 32.67
CA SER A 415 -21.35 -36.52 31.27
C SER A 415 -22.42 -35.73 30.53
N SER A 416 -22.11 -35.19 29.35
CA SER A 416 -23.10 -34.91 28.30
C SER A 416 -22.47 -34.90 26.90
N LEU A 417 -22.50 -36.07 26.26
CA LEU A 417 -22.64 -36.36 24.83
C LEU A 417 -22.30 -35.27 23.80
N GLY A 418 -21.14 -35.45 23.15
CA GLY A 418 -20.82 -34.96 21.81
C GLY A 418 -19.66 -35.79 21.26
N GLY A 419 -19.98 -36.88 20.54
CA GLY A 419 -19.00 -37.86 20.07
C GLY A 419 -18.03 -37.28 19.05
N LEU A 420 -16.76 -37.14 19.44
CA LEU A 420 -15.66 -36.94 18.50
C LEU A 420 -15.46 -38.23 17.72
N ASN A 421 -15.57 -38.15 16.39
CA ASN A 421 -15.35 -39.26 15.47
C ASN A 421 -13.83 -39.44 15.28
N PRO A 422 -13.21 -40.53 15.76
CA PRO A 422 -11.75 -40.71 15.72
C PRO A 422 -11.19 -41.06 14.33
N ASN A 423 -11.99 -40.91 13.27
CA ASN A 423 -11.63 -41.29 11.89
C ASN A 423 -11.43 -40.10 10.94
N LEU A 424 -11.36 -38.86 11.44
CA LEU A 424 -11.00 -37.74 10.57
C LEU A 424 -9.53 -37.86 10.18
N THR A 425 -9.27 -37.85 8.87
CA THR A 425 -7.90 -37.89 8.33
C THR A 425 -7.16 -36.58 8.65
N ASP A 426 -5.82 -36.61 8.70
CA ASP A 426 -5.01 -35.40 8.95
C ASP A 426 -5.37 -34.22 8.01
N ASP A 427 -5.79 -34.53 6.77
CA ASP A 427 -6.28 -33.56 5.79
C ASP A 427 -7.61 -32.88 6.21
N GLU A 428 -8.49 -33.59 6.91
CA GLU A 428 -9.76 -33.02 7.41
C GLU A 428 -9.54 -32.14 8.65
N HIS A 429 -8.58 -32.47 9.51
CA HIS A 429 -8.16 -31.58 10.60
C HIS A 429 -7.48 -30.30 10.09
N ALA A 430 -6.63 -30.41 9.06
CA ALA A 430 -6.03 -29.24 8.41
C ALA A 430 -7.10 -28.34 7.73
N ARG A 431 -8.12 -28.94 7.10
CA ARG A 431 -9.24 -28.17 6.53
C ARG A 431 -10.12 -27.52 7.59
N SER A 432 -10.45 -28.23 8.66
CA SER A 432 -11.30 -27.70 9.73
C SER A 432 -10.63 -26.55 10.48
N SER A 433 -9.32 -26.64 10.76
CA SER A 433 -8.55 -25.56 11.37
C SER A 433 -8.48 -24.32 10.47
N SER A 434 -8.31 -24.50 9.15
CA SER A 434 -8.31 -23.40 8.18
C SER A 434 -9.64 -22.62 8.15
N VAL A 435 -10.79 -23.31 8.22
CA VAL A 435 -12.11 -22.67 8.21
C VAL A 435 -12.36 -21.86 9.50
N ASN A 436 -11.96 -22.39 10.65
CA ASN A 436 -12.11 -21.69 11.94
C ASN A 436 -11.23 -20.44 11.99
N ASN A 437 -10.00 -20.52 11.48
CA ASN A 437 -9.12 -19.36 11.37
C ASN A 437 -9.73 -18.28 10.45
N ARG A 438 -10.22 -18.65 9.25
CA ARG A 438 -10.88 -17.69 8.34
C ARG A 438 -12.09 -17.01 8.97
N THR A 439 -12.89 -17.74 9.74
CA THR A 439 -14.06 -17.18 10.44
C THR A 439 -13.63 -16.16 11.49
N ARG A 440 -12.63 -16.51 12.30
CA ARG A 440 -12.07 -15.62 13.32
C ARG A 440 -11.46 -14.37 12.69
N GLU A 441 -10.74 -14.51 11.57
CA GLU A 441 -10.14 -13.37 10.88
C GLU A 441 -11.16 -12.47 10.20
N CYS A 442 -12.19 -13.06 9.60
CA CYS A 442 -13.31 -12.29 9.09
C CYS A 442 -13.96 -11.50 10.24
N ALA A 443 -14.16 -12.11 11.41
CA ALA A 443 -14.70 -11.42 12.58
C ALA A 443 -13.80 -10.27 13.05
N SER A 444 -12.49 -10.51 13.16
CA SER A 444 -11.50 -9.50 13.56
C SER A 444 -11.42 -8.35 12.54
N ALA A 445 -11.32 -8.65 11.24
CA ALA A 445 -11.25 -7.66 10.17
C ALA A 445 -12.53 -6.81 10.08
N LEU A 446 -13.68 -7.40 10.39
CA LEU A 446 -14.98 -6.74 10.48
C LEU A 446 -15.22 -6.05 11.84
N ARG A 447 -14.28 -6.16 12.79
CA ARG A 447 -14.37 -5.63 14.15
C ARG A 447 -15.66 -6.05 14.85
N LEU A 448 -16.05 -7.31 14.68
CA LEU A 448 -17.18 -7.86 15.41
C LEU A 448 -16.77 -8.12 16.86
N SER A 449 -17.70 -7.95 17.80
CA SER A 449 -17.43 -8.16 19.22
C SER A 449 -16.86 -9.56 19.49
N SER A 450 -15.96 -9.67 20.47
CA SER A 450 -15.34 -10.93 20.87
C SER A 450 -16.36 -12.06 21.03
N GLY A 451 -16.16 -13.16 20.31
CA GLY A 451 -17.04 -14.34 20.32
C GLY A 451 -18.22 -14.30 19.36
N SER A 452 -18.46 -13.18 18.66
CA SER A 452 -19.46 -13.13 17.60
C SER A 452 -18.95 -13.81 16.32
N ILE A 453 -19.89 -14.39 15.56
CA ILE A 453 -19.60 -15.11 14.32
C ILE A 453 -20.09 -14.24 13.15
N PRO A 454 -19.27 -14.02 12.10
CA PRO A 454 -19.72 -13.30 10.91
C PRO A 454 -20.91 -14.00 10.26
N SER A 455 -21.86 -13.22 9.74
CA SER A 455 -22.97 -13.77 8.96
C SER A 455 -22.47 -14.43 7.66
N GLU A 456 -23.28 -15.30 7.06
CA GLU A 456 -22.94 -15.95 5.79
C GLU A 456 -22.74 -14.93 4.65
N GLU A 457 -23.47 -13.82 4.67
CA GLU A 457 -23.28 -12.73 3.71
C GLU A 457 -21.95 -12.01 3.93
N GLN A 458 -21.59 -11.74 5.19
CA GLN A 458 -20.30 -11.14 5.54
C GLN A 458 -19.13 -12.05 5.13
N MET A 459 -19.23 -13.36 5.40
CA MET A 459 -18.23 -14.34 4.95
C MET A 459 -18.09 -14.37 3.43
N ARG A 460 -19.21 -14.37 2.67
CA ARG A 460 -19.13 -14.35 1.19
C ARG A 460 -18.50 -13.07 0.64
N ALA A 461 -18.84 -11.91 1.21
CA ALA A 461 -18.24 -10.64 0.83
C ALA A 461 -16.74 -10.60 1.15
N TRP A 462 -16.38 -11.14 2.31
CA TRP A 462 -15.01 -11.29 2.76
C TRP A 462 -14.19 -12.19 1.85
N ASP A 463 -14.70 -13.38 1.54
CA ASP A 463 -14.03 -14.35 0.67
C ASP A 463 -13.83 -13.79 -0.74
N ALA A 464 -14.83 -13.09 -1.28
CA ALA A 464 -14.71 -12.42 -2.58
C ALA A 464 -13.62 -11.32 -2.57
N LEU A 465 -13.51 -10.56 -1.48
CA LEU A 465 -12.46 -9.55 -1.33
C LEU A 465 -11.08 -10.21 -1.23
N TYR A 466 -10.95 -11.26 -0.41
CA TYR A 466 -9.72 -12.01 -0.22
C TYR A 466 -9.23 -12.64 -1.55
N GLU A 467 -10.13 -13.31 -2.28
CA GLU A 467 -9.84 -13.86 -3.62
C GLU A 467 -9.42 -12.77 -4.61
N SER A 468 -10.04 -11.59 -4.56
CA SER A 468 -9.67 -10.46 -5.40
C SER A 468 -8.26 -9.93 -5.10
N VAL A 469 -7.87 -9.90 -3.82
CA VAL A 469 -6.50 -9.53 -3.42
C VAL A 469 -5.50 -10.59 -3.88
N GLU A 470 -5.77 -11.87 -3.64
CA GLU A 470 -4.89 -12.95 -4.12
C GLU A 470 -4.72 -12.92 -5.64
N GLU A 471 -5.81 -12.69 -6.38
CA GLU A 471 -5.75 -12.52 -7.82
C GLU A 471 -4.88 -11.32 -8.19
N PHE A 472 -5.03 -10.18 -7.51
CA PHE A 472 -4.20 -9.00 -7.76
C PHE A 472 -2.70 -9.26 -7.52
N VAL A 473 -2.33 -9.92 -6.42
CA VAL A 473 -0.92 -10.19 -6.11
C VAL A 473 -0.33 -11.18 -7.12
N ARG A 474 -1.06 -12.25 -7.42
CA ARG A 474 -0.69 -13.23 -8.47
C ARG A 474 -0.56 -12.58 -9.85
N HIS A 475 -1.37 -11.57 -10.11
CA HIS A 475 -1.36 -10.84 -11.38
C HIS A 475 -0.15 -9.90 -11.52
N ASN A 476 0.33 -9.37 -10.39
CA ASN A 476 1.41 -8.38 -10.38
C ASN A 476 2.78 -8.96 -10.07
N ASP A 477 2.86 -10.21 -9.60
CA ASP A 477 4.11 -10.94 -9.34
C ASP A 477 5.07 -10.23 -8.38
N ILE A 478 4.53 -9.50 -7.40
CA ILE A 478 5.34 -8.86 -6.35
C ILE A 478 5.24 -9.72 -5.09
N PRO A 479 6.28 -10.51 -4.76
CA PRO A 479 6.34 -11.13 -3.45
C PRO A 479 6.56 -10.03 -2.41
N LEU A 480 5.73 -9.99 -1.38
CA LEU A 480 5.96 -9.16 -0.21
C LEU A 480 6.23 -10.07 0.99
N CYS A 481 7.26 -9.74 1.74
CA CYS A 481 7.52 -10.27 3.06
C CYS A 481 7.34 -9.17 4.10
N ARG A 482 7.12 -9.56 5.34
CA ARG A 482 6.96 -8.66 6.48
C ARG A 482 8.20 -8.74 7.37
N ILE A 483 8.66 -7.60 7.89
CA ILE A 483 9.53 -7.55 9.07
C ILE A 483 8.68 -7.80 10.30
N ASP A 484 9.15 -8.65 11.20
CA ASP A 484 8.43 -8.89 12.43
C ASP A 484 8.57 -7.70 13.39
N THR A 485 7.51 -6.89 13.46
CA THR A 485 7.41 -5.67 14.25
C THR A 485 6.64 -5.87 15.55
N GLU A 486 6.06 -7.06 15.74
CA GLU A 486 5.23 -7.45 16.88
C GLU A 486 4.18 -6.39 17.25
N CYS A 487 3.80 -6.25 18.53
CA CYS A 487 2.85 -5.24 18.95
C CYS A 487 3.48 -3.86 18.87
N THR A 488 2.72 -2.89 18.37
CA THR A 488 3.16 -1.50 18.25
C THR A 488 2.26 -0.55 19.01
N ARG A 489 1.11 -1.00 19.52
CA ARG A 489 0.20 -0.19 20.33
C ARG A 489 -0.15 -0.90 21.63
N ALA A 490 -0.22 -0.15 22.73
CA ALA A 490 -0.76 -0.60 24.01
C ALA A 490 -1.74 0.44 24.57
N ALA A 491 -2.99 0.03 24.79
CA ALA A 491 -4.05 0.88 25.33
C ALA A 491 -5.13 0.01 26.00
N TYR A 492 -6.06 0.62 26.74
CA TYR A 492 -7.24 -0.12 27.22
C TYR A 492 -8.12 -0.54 26.05
N ASP A 493 -8.62 -1.77 26.11
CA ASP A 493 -9.65 -2.23 25.18
C ASP A 493 -10.97 -1.53 25.50
N HIS A 494 -11.56 -0.88 24.50
CA HIS A 494 -12.83 -0.18 24.66
C HIS A 494 -14.03 -1.13 24.56
N ASP A 495 -13.85 -2.34 24.03
CA ASP A 495 -14.94 -3.31 23.85
C ASP A 495 -15.28 -4.08 25.13
N ASP A 496 -14.34 -4.18 26.08
CA ASP A 496 -14.53 -4.87 27.37
C ASP A 496 -15.48 -4.12 28.32
N ASP A 497 -15.67 -2.82 28.14
CA ASP A 497 -16.53 -1.99 28.99
C ASP A 497 -18.04 -2.22 28.75
N LEU A 498 -18.41 -3.06 27.77
CA LEU A 498 -19.79 -3.43 27.49
C LEU A 498 -20.23 -4.73 28.17
N VAL A 499 -19.36 -5.40 28.93
CA VAL A 499 -19.78 -6.56 29.73
C VAL A 499 -20.75 -6.07 30.81
N ASP A 500 -22.05 -6.35 30.60
CA ASP A 500 -23.12 -5.93 31.49
C ASP A 500 -22.78 -6.40 32.92
N PRO A 501 -22.65 -5.48 33.90
CA PRO A 501 -22.33 -5.84 35.29
C PRO A 501 -23.38 -6.79 35.89
N SER A 502 -24.56 -6.92 35.26
CA SER A 502 -25.58 -7.91 35.63
C SER A 502 -25.18 -9.37 35.32
N SER A 503 -24.23 -9.59 34.39
CA SER A 503 -23.76 -10.92 33.98
C SER A 503 -22.65 -11.50 34.87
N ALA A 504 -22.08 -10.68 35.77
CA ALA A 504 -21.21 -11.12 36.85
C ALA A 504 -22.04 -11.89 37.90
N SER A 505 -22.36 -13.14 37.56
CA SER A 505 -23.16 -14.06 38.35
C SER A 505 -22.53 -14.32 39.73
N SER A 506 -23.19 -13.74 40.76
CA SER A 506 -23.51 -14.27 42.09
C SER A 506 -22.44 -14.97 42.94
N SER A 507 -21.16 -14.99 42.57
CA SER A 507 -20.09 -15.57 43.39
C SER A 507 -19.52 -14.54 44.36
N SER A 508 -20.03 -14.60 45.60
CA SER A 508 -19.47 -13.96 46.80
C SER A 508 -19.62 -12.43 46.91
N LEU A 509 -20.83 -11.97 47.25
CA LEU A 509 -21.05 -10.66 47.87
C LEU A 509 -20.24 -10.56 49.17
N THR A 510 -19.07 -9.94 49.10
CA THR A 510 -18.47 -9.25 50.25
C THR A 510 -18.57 -7.77 49.96
N THR A 511 -19.39 -7.09 50.76
CA THR A 511 -19.76 -5.67 50.61
C THR A 511 -18.61 -4.78 51.09
N THR A 512 -17.47 -4.84 50.43
CA THR A 512 -16.40 -3.86 50.61
C THR A 512 -16.59 -2.77 49.57
N THR A 513 -16.64 -1.52 50.04
CA THR A 513 -16.80 -0.32 49.23
C THR A 513 -15.61 -0.20 48.27
N THR A 514 -15.74 -0.76 47.08
CA THR A 514 -14.73 -0.68 46.02
C THR A 514 -14.64 0.78 45.59
N THR A 515 -13.52 1.41 45.90
CA THR A 515 -13.27 2.79 45.47
C THR A 515 -13.06 2.81 43.96
N ALA A 516 -13.33 3.94 43.28
CA ALA A 516 -13.08 4.06 41.84
C ALA A 516 -11.61 3.75 41.46
N SER A 517 -10.67 3.92 42.39
CA SER A 517 -9.26 3.51 42.24
C SER A 517 -9.05 2.00 42.19
N ASP A 518 -9.93 1.19 42.77
CA ASP A 518 -9.83 -0.28 42.72
C ASP A 518 -10.38 -0.84 41.40
N ILE A 519 -11.33 -0.15 40.75
CA ILE A 519 -11.87 -0.53 39.44
C ILE A 519 -10.79 -0.45 38.35
N ASN A 520 -9.91 0.57 38.42
CA ASN A 520 -8.81 0.72 37.45
C ASN A 520 -7.65 -0.25 37.67
N ARG A 521 -7.50 -0.85 38.86
CA ARG A 521 -6.41 -1.82 39.14
C ARG A 521 -6.60 -3.16 38.44
N GLY A 522 -7.79 -3.43 37.89
CA GLY A 522 -8.09 -4.68 37.19
C GLY A 522 -7.99 -4.62 35.66
N ARG A 523 -7.88 -3.44 35.04
CA ARG A 523 -7.84 -3.32 33.57
C ARG A 523 -6.44 -3.64 33.05
N THR A 524 -6.34 -4.63 32.18
CA THR A 524 -5.10 -4.95 31.47
C THR A 524 -5.02 -4.15 30.18
N MET A 525 -3.82 -3.67 29.82
CA MET A 525 -3.59 -3.06 28.51
C MET A 525 -3.68 -4.11 27.42
N ALA A 526 -4.58 -3.90 26.46
CA ALA A 526 -4.60 -4.64 25.21
C ALA A 526 -3.45 -4.15 24.30
N GLN A 527 -2.96 -5.06 23.48
CA GLN A 527 -1.82 -4.83 22.60
C GLN A 527 -2.19 -5.22 21.17
N TRP A 528 -1.78 -4.39 20.20
CA TRP A 528 -2.10 -4.60 18.80
C TRP A 528 -0.87 -4.42 17.91
N ARG A 529 -0.82 -5.19 16.82
CA ARG A 529 0.22 -5.14 15.79
C ARG A 529 -0.23 -4.25 14.63
N LEU A 530 -0.19 -2.93 14.77
CA LEU A 530 -0.81 -2.04 13.76
C LEU A 530 0.18 -1.53 12.71
N ASP A 531 1.45 -1.37 13.09
CA ASP A 531 2.49 -0.86 12.19
C ASP A 531 3.34 -2.00 11.65
N HIS A 532 3.58 -1.96 10.34
CA HIS A 532 4.31 -3.01 9.64
C HIS A 532 5.32 -2.41 8.66
N ILE A 533 6.39 -3.17 8.39
CA ILE A 533 7.31 -2.93 7.27
C ILE A 533 7.21 -4.13 6.33
N LEU A 534 6.71 -3.89 5.12
CA LEU A 534 6.64 -4.87 4.06
C LEU A 534 7.74 -4.60 3.03
N TYR A 535 8.36 -5.64 2.50
CA TYR A 535 9.48 -5.51 1.57
C TYR A 535 9.48 -6.62 0.51
N THR A 536 10.18 -6.39 -0.61
CA THR A 536 10.39 -7.40 -1.66
C THR A 536 11.62 -8.28 -1.38
N PRO A 537 11.46 -9.54 -0.94
CA PRO A 537 12.56 -10.38 -0.42
C PRO A 537 13.59 -10.81 -1.48
N LEU A 538 13.24 -10.69 -2.76
CA LEU A 538 14.14 -11.01 -3.87
C LEU A 538 15.24 -9.96 -4.05
N THR A 539 14.97 -8.73 -3.62
CA THR A 539 15.82 -7.57 -3.90
C THR A 539 16.28 -6.86 -2.63
N LEU A 540 15.66 -7.16 -1.49
CA LEU A 540 16.00 -6.63 -0.18
C LEU A 540 16.11 -7.79 0.81
N MET A 541 17.22 -7.84 1.55
CA MET A 541 17.37 -8.77 2.67
C MET A 541 17.44 -8.00 3.99
N PRO A 542 16.56 -8.29 4.97
CA PRO A 542 16.67 -7.65 6.28
C PRO A 542 17.97 -8.03 6.98
N ARG A 543 18.64 -7.04 7.55
CA ARG A 543 19.88 -7.19 8.33
C ARG A 543 19.67 -6.90 9.81
N GLY A 544 18.72 -6.04 10.13
CA GLY A 544 18.33 -5.78 11.51
C GLY A 544 17.07 -4.95 11.64
N ARG A 545 16.54 -4.86 12.86
CA ARG A 545 15.35 -4.10 13.20
C ARG A 545 15.45 -3.53 14.61
N TRP A 546 14.63 -2.54 14.92
CA TRP A 546 14.44 -2.13 16.31
C TRP A 546 13.73 -3.20 17.13
N ALA A 547 14.01 -3.17 18.44
CA ALA A 547 13.29 -3.86 19.49
C ALA A 547 11.81 -3.47 19.48
N THR A 548 10.94 -4.39 19.88
CA THR A 548 9.48 -4.22 19.78
C THR A 548 8.90 -3.77 21.12
N LEU A 549 7.58 -3.57 21.18
CA LEU A 549 6.91 -3.18 22.42
C LEU A 549 7.07 -4.21 23.55
N GLU A 550 7.22 -5.49 23.20
CA GLU A 550 7.47 -6.58 24.13
C GLU A 550 8.81 -6.43 24.87
N ASP A 551 9.77 -5.73 24.26
CA ASP A 551 11.07 -5.40 24.84
C ASP A 551 11.04 -4.12 25.71
N ASP A 552 9.92 -3.36 25.70
CA ASP A 552 9.71 -2.16 26.54
C ASP A 552 8.58 -2.40 27.57
N GLU A 553 8.95 -3.05 28.68
CA GLU A 553 8.03 -3.37 29.77
C GLU A 553 7.27 -2.14 30.30
N TYR A 554 7.92 -0.97 30.34
CA TYR A 554 7.27 0.25 30.82
C TYR A 554 6.12 0.67 29.91
N SER A 555 6.36 0.77 28.60
CA SER A 555 5.33 1.17 27.63
C SER A 555 4.21 0.15 27.54
N ARG A 556 4.52 -1.14 27.65
CA ARG A 556 3.54 -2.22 27.68
C ARG A 556 2.62 -2.14 28.91
N THR A 557 3.16 -1.78 30.07
CA THR A 557 2.40 -1.70 31.32
C THR A 557 1.62 -0.40 31.44
N VAL A 558 2.20 0.74 31.05
CA VAL A 558 1.60 2.07 31.23
C VAL A 558 0.68 2.45 30.05
N GLY A 559 0.89 1.86 28.87
CA GLY A 559 0.22 2.24 27.64
C GLY A 559 0.97 3.31 26.85
N LEU A 560 0.48 3.60 25.65
CA LEU A 560 1.03 4.57 24.71
C LEU A 560 -0.05 5.58 24.28
N PRO A 561 0.20 6.90 24.35
CA PRO A 561 1.50 7.54 24.61
C PRO A 561 1.85 7.58 26.10
N ASN A 562 3.15 7.78 26.38
CA ASN A 562 3.70 7.95 27.73
C ASN A 562 4.92 8.89 27.73
N GLU A 563 5.64 8.95 28.85
CA GLU A 563 6.80 9.85 29.02
C GLU A 563 7.99 9.53 28.11
N ARG A 564 8.16 8.27 27.71
CA ARG A 564 9.26 7.79 26.85
C ARG A 564 8.89 7.86 25.38
N ILE A 565 7.72 7.34 25.03
CA ILE A 565 7.22 7.25 23.67
C ILE A 565 6.03 8.19 23.57
N PRO A 566 6.19 9.35 22.90
CA PRO A 566 5.22 10.42 22.98
C PRO A 566 4.13 10.27 21.90
N THR A 567 4.02 9.10 21.28
CA THR A 567 3.05 8.71 20.25
C THR A 567 2.23 7.54 20.75
N ASP A 568 1.02 7.35 20.22
CA ASP A 568 0.15 6.23 20.58
C ASP A 568 0.58 4.90 19.95
N HIS A 569 1.59 4.94 19.09
CA HIS A 569 2.26 3.78 18.49
C HIS A 569 3.76 3.83 18.79
N MET A 570 4.37 2.66 19.00
CA MET A 570 5.81 2.46 19.08
C MET A 570 6.41 2.58 17.68
N PRO A 571 7.36 3.51 17.45
CA PRO A 571 8.07 3.58 16.18
C PRO A 571 8.77 2.27 15.82
N ILE A 572 8.78 1.96 14.53
CA ILE A 572 9.41 0.74 14.00
C ILE A 572 10.49 1.12 13.00
N ALA A 573 11.57 0.34 12.95
CA ALA A 573 12.63 0.57 11.98
C ALA A 573 13.33 -0.72 11.59
N ALA A 574 13.89 -0.75 10.38
CA ALA A 574 14.60 -1.89 9.82
C ALA A 574 15.76 -1.44 8.91
N THR A 575 16.78 -2.28 8.82
CA THR A 575 17.88 -2.15 7.86
C THR A 575 17.82 -3.29 6.87
N PHE A 576 18.13 -2.97 5.61
CA PHE A 576 18.13 -3.88 4.49
C PHE A 576 19.47 -3.84 3.81
N GLU A 577 19.99 -5.00 3.44
CA GLU A 577 20.96 -5.11 2.38
C GLU A 577 20.21 -5.11 1.05
N ILE A 578 20.63 -4.24 0.14
CA ILE A 578 20.14 -4.20 -1.22
C ILE A 578 20.88 -5.28 -2.01
N ARG A 579 20.13 -6.23 -2.54
CA ARG A 579 20.68 -7.28 -3.37
C ARG A 579 20.75 -6.83 -4.83
N SER A 580 21.75 -7.37 -5.52
CA SER A 580 21.73 -7.39 -6.98
C SER A 580 20.46 -8.07 -7.46
N LEU A 581 19.84 -7.48 -8.47
CA LEU A 581 18.59 -7.96 -9.00
C LEU A 581 18.76 -9.37 -9.57
N PRO A 582 17.86 -10.32 -9.30
CA PRO A 582 17.96 -11.66 -9.87
C PRO A 582 17.73 -11.59 -11.38
N HIS A 583 18.82 -11.62 -12.16
CA HIS A 583 18.77 -11.64 -13.61
C HIS A 583 18.68 -13.08 -14.13
N LEU A 584 17.81 -13.30 -15.09
CA LEU A 584 17.93 -14.48 -15.94
C LEU A 584 19.12 -14.28 -16.86
N SER A 585 19.92 -15.33 -17.04
CA SER A 585 20.93 -15.32 -18.10
C SER A 585 20.28 -15.02 -19.44
N ASP A 586 20.99 -14.34 -20.34
CA ASP A 586 20.48 -14.02 -21.67
C ASP A 586 20.00 -15.27 -22.43
N GLU A 587 20.67 -16.40 -22.20
CA GLU A 587 20.29 -17.69 -22.77
C GLU A 587 18.96 -18.19 -22.19
N SER A 588 18.82 -18.24 -20.86
CA SER A 588 17.58 -18.64 -20.20
C SER A 588 16.40 -17.74 -20.63
N ARG A 589 16.64 -16.44 -20.74
CA ARG A 589 15.67 -15.47 -21.24
C ARG A 589 15.28 -15.74 -22.69
N ARG A 590 16.25 -16.01 -23.57
CA ARG A 590 15.98 -16.34 -24.97
C ARG A 590 15.13 -17.60 -25.08
N ILE A 591 15.50 -18.66 -24.37
CA ILE A 591 14.76 -19.94 -24.31
C ILE A 591 13.33 -19.72 -23.82
N LEU A 592 13.14 -18.91 -22.78
CA LEU A 592 11.83 -18.58 -22.24
C LEU A 592 10.95 -17.87 -23.28
N ILE A 593 11.49 -16.85 -23.96
CA ILE A 593 10.77 -16.08 -24.98
C ILE A 593 10.46 -16.95 -26.20
N GLU A 594 11.39 -17.83 -26.60
CA GLU A 594 11.19 -18.77 -27.69
C GLU A 594 10.09 -19.79 -27.35
N SER A 595 10.11 -20.35 -26.14
CA SER A 595 9.08 -21.27 -25.65
C SER A 595 7.69 -20.62 -25.63
N MET A 596 7.59 -19.35 -25.21
CA MET A 596 6.34 -18.59 -25.27
C MET A 596 5.85 -18.45 -26.73
N LYS A 597 6.74 -18.05 -27.65
CA LYS A 597 6.41 -17.89 -29.08
C LYS A 597 6.02 -19.21 -29.74
N GLU A 598 6.63 -20.32 -29.34
CA GLU A 598 6.29 -21.66 -29.82
C GLU A 598 4.85 -22.05 -29.43
N ILE A 599 4.48 -21.84 -28.16
CA ILE A 599 3.11 -22.06 -27.68
C ILE A 599 2.13 -21.21 -28.49
N GLU A 600 2.41 -19.91 -28.66
CA GLU A 600 1.55 -19.01 -29.45
C GLU A 600 1.42 -19.46 -30.91
N GLY A 601 2.54 -19.80 -31.56
CA GLY A 601 2.58 -20.24 -32.94
C GLY A 601 1.77 -21.50 -33.18
N ARG A 602 1.95 -22.53 -32.32
CA ARG A 602 1.18 -23.77 -32.38
C ARG A 602 -0.31 -23.53 -32.14
N GLN A 603 -0.66 -22.77 -31.10
CA GLN A 603 -2.06 -22.49 -30.75
C GLN A 603 -2.79 -21.69 -31.85
N LEU A 604 -2.08 -20.77 -32.52
CA LEU A 604 -2.61 -20.04 -33.67
C LEU A 604 -2.86 -20.97 -34.87
N LEU A 605 -1.95 -21.91 -35.13
CA LEU A 605 -2.11 -22.88 -36.21
C LEU A 605 -3.28 -23.85 -35.94
N GLU A 606 -3.42 -24.33 -34.71
CA GLU A 606 -4.56 -25.16 -34.28
C GLU A 606 -5.89 -24.42 -34.49
N LEU A 607 -5.97 -23.15 -34.07
CA LEU A 607 -7.16 -22.34 -34.22
C LEU A 607 -7.52 -22.12 -35.70
N LYS A 608 -6.55 -21.75 -36.54
CA LYS A 608 -6.75 -21.61 -38.00
C LYS A 608 -7.20 -22.91 -38.65
N THR A 609 -6.66 -24.05 -38.20
CA THR A 609 -7.01 -25.38 -38.72
C THR A 609 -8.47 -25.71 -38.38
N GLU A 610 -8.89 -25.46 -37.15
CA GLU A 610 -10.26 -25.71 -36.69
C GLU A 610 -11.26 -24.76 -37.34
N GLU A 611 -10.94 -23.47 -37.46
CA GLU A 611 -11.73 -22.49 -38.22
C GLU A 611 -11.87 -22.89 -39.69
N GLY A 612 -10.77 -23.34 -40.32
CA GLY A 612 -10.79 -23.86 -41.68
C GLY A 612 -11.58 -25.16 -41.84
N ARG A 613 -11.67 -26.00 -40.80
CA ARG A 613 -12.54 -27.18 -40.77
C ARG A 613 -14.02 -26.78 -40.70
N ILE A 614 -14.34 -25.83 -39.82
CA ILE A 614 -15.71 -25.29 -39.66
C ILE A 614 -16.18 -24.61 -40.95
N GLU A 615 -15.34 -23.77 -41.56
CA GLU A 615 -15.73 -23.04 -42.78
C GLU A 615 -15.88 -23.97 -43.99
N ARG A 616 -15.01 -24.98 -44.14
CA ARG A 616 -15.18 -26.01 -45.19
C ARG A 616 -16.51 -26.74 -45.07
N ARG A 617 -16.88 -27.17 -43.86
CA ARG A 617 -18.15 -27.87 -43.61
C ARG A 617 -19.36 -26.94 -43.78
N ARG A 618 -19.22 -25.66 -43.41
CA ARG A 618 -20.24 -24.63 -43.66
C ARG A 618 -20.48 -24.45 -45.17
N ALA A 619 -19.42 -24.31 -45.95
CA ALA A 619 -19.53 -24.18 -47.41
C ALA A 619 -20.15 -25.43 -48.06
N GLU A 620 -19.88 -26.62 -47.52
CA GLU A 620 -20.51 -27.87 -47.97
C GLU A 620 -22.03 -27.88 -47.70
N LEU A 621 -22.46 -27.52 -46.49
CA LEU A 621 -23.88 -27.43 -46.13
C LEU A 621 -24.61 -26.34 -46.94
N GLU A 622 -23.96 -25.22 -47.23
CA GLU A 622 -24.53 -24.17 -48.10
C GLU A 622 -24.71 -24.69 -49.53
N ARG A 623 -23.76 -25.48 -50.06
CA ARG A 623 -23.90 -26.14 -51.37
C ARG A 623 -25.04 -27.17 -51.38
N GLN A 624 -25.24 -27.91 -50.30
CA GLN A 624 -26.35 -28.87 -50.17
C GLN A 624 -27.70 -28.15 -50.11
N GLN A 625 -27.80 -27.04 -49.38
CA GLN A 625 -29.02 -26.24 -49.29
C GLN A 625 -29.44 -25.66 -50.66
N VAL A 626 -28.47 -25.17 -51.45
CA VAL A 626 -28.75 -24.67 -52.81
C VAL A 626 -29.23 -25.79 -53.75
N ARG A 627 -28.76 -27.04 -53.57
CA ARG A 627 -29.21 -28.18 -54.37
C ARG A 627 -30.62 -28.64 -54.01
N GLY A 628 -31.00 -28.58 -52.73
CA GLY A 628 -32.32 -29.03 -52.27
C GLY A 628 -33.48 -28.14 -52.70
N ASP A 629 -33.24 -26.84 -52.87
CA ASP A 629 -34.29 -25.85 -53.20
C ASP A 629 -34.55 -25.72 -54.72
N GLY A 630 -33.70 -26.31 -55.56
CA GLY A 630 -33.77 -26.23 -57.02
C GLY A 630 -34.72 -27.24 -57.70
N GLY A 631 -35.44 -28.06 -56.93
CA GLY A 631 -36.24 -29.18 -57.44
C GLY A 631 -37.69 -28.88 -57.83
N VAL A 632 -38.19 -27.66 -57.60
CA VAL A 632 -39.52 -27.27 -58.08
C VAL A 632 -39.38 -26.60 -59.45
N GLU A 633 -39.35 -27.43 -60.48
CA GLU A 633 -39.40 -27.03 -61.89
C GLU A 633 -40.76 -26.39 -62.18
N LEU A 634 -40.88 -25.09 -61.92
CA LEU A 634 -42.07 -24.32 -62.28
C LEU A 634 -42.04 -24.06 -63.80
N VAL A 635 -42.55 -25.02 -64.56
CA VAL A 635 -42.94 -24.87 -65.96
C VAL A 635 -44.03 -23.78 -66.01
N GLY A 636 -43.66 -22.58 -66.48
CA GLY A 636 -44.57 -21.44 -66.50
C GLY A 636 -44.05 -20.26 -67.32
N THR A 637 -44.33 -20.35 -68.61
CA THR A 637 -44.42 -19.32 -69.66
C THR A 637 -44.48 -17.82 -69.26
N SER A 638 -43.72 -17.04 -70.04
CA SER A 638 -44.06 -15.71 -70.60
C SER A 638 -43.51 -14.42 -69.96
N ARG A 639 -42.60 -13.80 -70.71
CA ARG A 639 -42.46 -12.37 -71.06
C ARG A 639 -43.05 -11.32 -70.10
N SER A 640 -42.21 -10.50 -69.48
CA SER A 640 -41.93 -9.12 -69.95
C SER A 640 -41.15 -8.27 -68.92
N MET A 641 -40.40 -7.33 -69.50
CA MET A 641 -39.72 -6.13 -69.01
C MET A 641 -39.97 -5.63 -67.57
N GLY A 642 -38.87 -5.38 -66.84
CA GLY A 642 -38.84 -4.50 -65.66
C GLY A 642 -37.73 -4.81 -64.66
N LYS A 643 -36.53 -4.27 -64.85
CA LYS A 643 -35.37 -4.44 -63.95
C LYS A 643 -35.59 -3.73 -62.60
N LYS A 644 -36.07 -4.45 -61.59
CA LYS A 644 -35.84 -4.14 -60.16
C LYS A 644 -35.16 -5.33 -59.52
N LYS A 645 -33.93 -5.12 -59.02
CA LYS A 645 -33.11 -6.12 -58.33
C LYS A 645 -33.75 -6.43 -56.97
N ILE A 646 -34.78 -7.27 -56.96
CA ILE A 646 -35.40 -7.77 -55.72
C ILE A 646 -34.32 -8.60 -55.03
N MET A 647 -33.73 -8.05 -53.96
CA MET A 647 -32.90 -8.83 -53.05
C MET A 647 -33.78 -9.93 -52.47
N LYS A 648 -33.66 -11.15 -53.00
CA LYS A 648 -34.28 -12.34 -52.40
C LYS A 648 -33.78 -12.38 -50.96
N LYS A 649 -34.68 -12.14 -50.01
CA LYS A 649 -34.39 -12.32 -48.59
C LYS A 649 -33.89 -13.75 -48.43
N LYS A 650 -32.62 -13.94 -48.05
CA LYS A 650 -32.11 -15.27 -47.71
C LYS A 650 -33.03 -15.81 -46.61
N GLY A 651 -33.64 -16.97 -46.86
CA GLY A 651 -34.43 -17.65 -45.84
C GLY A 651 -33.58 -17.94 -44.59
N PRO A 652 -34.22 -18.24 -43.45
CA PRO A 652 -33.49 -18.65 -42.26
C PRO A 652 -32.56 -19.85 -42.58
N PRO A 653 -31.39 -19.96 -41.92
CA PRO A 653 -30.47 -21.07 -42.13
C PRO A 653 -31.15 -22.41 -41.82
N SER A 654 -30.77 -23.48 -42.54
CA SER A 654 -31.30 -24.82 -42.28
C SER A 654 -30.96 -25.30 -40.86
N ALA A 655 -31.75 -26.23 -40.31
CA ALA A 655 -31.49 -26.78 -38.97
C ALA A 655 -30.08 -27.38 -38.86
N GLU A 656 -29.62 -28.07 -39.89
CA GLU A 656 -28.25 -28.62 -39.99
C GLU A 656 -27.18 -27.52 -39.99
N MET A 657 -27.41 -26.40 -40.67
CA MET A 657 -26.50 -25.25 -40.66
C MET A 657 -26.43 -24.62 -39.26
N ILE A 658 -27.57 -24.51 -38.57
CA ILE A 658 -27.63 -24.00 -37.20
C ILE A 658 -26.87 -24.93 -36.25
N GLU A 659 -27.06 -26.25 -36.37
CA GLU A 659 -26.35 -27.24 -35.57
C GLU A 659 -24.84 -27.21 -35.83
N HIS A 660 -24.42 -27.11 -37.10
CA HIS A 660 -23.00 -26.95 -37.47
C HIS A 660 -22.38 -25.67 -36.91
N ILE A 661 -23.10 -24.55 -36.93
CA ILE A 661 -22.63 -23.30 -36.31
C ILE A 661 -22.49 -23.49 -34.79
N ARG A 662 -23.43 -24.17 -34.14
CA ARG A 662 -23.38 -24.45 -32.69
C ARG A 662 -22.22 -25.37 -32.34
N SER A 663 -22.03 -26.47 -33.08
CA SER A 663 -20.94 -27.42 -32.86
C SER A 663 -19.57 -26.80 -33.15
N GLY A 664 -19.45 -25.99 -34.21
CA GLY A 664 -18.24 -25.23 -34.52
C GLY A 664 -17.87 -24.22 -33.41
N ARG A 665 -18.86 -23.48 -32.89
CA ARG A 665 -18.64 -22.59 -31.74
C ARG A 665 -18.22 -23.36 -30.48
N ALA A 666 -18.84 -24.51 -30.22
CA ALA A 666 -18.49 -25.36 -29.08
C ALA A 666 -17.05 -25.92 -29.22
N ALA A 667 -16.66 -26.37 -30.41
CA ALA A 667 -15.32 -26.88 -30.69
C ALA A 667 -14.25 -25.79 -30.50
N VAL A 668 -14.48 -24.58 -31.03
CA VAL A 668 -13.57 -23.43 -30.83
C VAL A 668 -13.51 -23.04 -29.34
N LYS A 669 -14.63 -23.07 -28.61
CA LYS A 669 -14.65 -22.80 -27.17
C LYS A 669 -13.82 -23.83 -26.40
N GLN A 670 -13.99 -25.12 -26.68
CA GLN A 670 -13.23 -26.20 -26.06
C GLN A 670 -11.73 -26.08 -26.36
N LEU A 671 -11.38 -25.77 -27.61
CA LEU A 671 -10.00 -25.51 -28.01
C LEU A 671 -9.39 -24.35 -27.21
N LYS A 672 -10.08 -23.21 -27.11
CA LYS A 672 -9.61 -22.07 -26.31
C LYS A 672 -9.46 -22.40 -24.83
N THR A 673 -10.35 -23.20 -24.25
CA THR A 673 -10.21 -23.69 -22.86
C THR A 673 -8.96 -24.53 -22.68
N ARG A 674 -8.67 -25.46 -23.61
CA ARG A 674 -7.44 -26.26 -23.57
C ARG A 674 -6.19 -25.39 -23.68
N GLN A 675 -6.19 -24.44 -24.61
CA GLN A 675 -5.08 -23.51 -24.81
C GLN A 675 -4.83 -22.62 -23.60
N ARG A 676 -5.91 -22.14 -22.93
CA ARG A 676 -5.83 -21.40 -21.66
C ARG A 676 -5.16 -22.25 -20.58
N LYS A 677 -5.62 -23.51 -20.41
CA LYS A 677 -5.05 -24.44 -19.42
C LYS A 677 -3.56 -24.67 -19.65
N GLU A 678 -3.14 -24.87 -20.90
CA GLU A 678 -1.73 -25.04 -21.25
C GLU A 678 -0.89 -23.80 -20.92
N ARG A 679 -1.37 -22.60 -21.24
CA ARG A 679 -0.69 -21.35 -20.87
C ARG A 679 -0.62 -21.17 -19.36
N GLN A 680 -1.68 -21.55 -18.65
CA GLN A 680 -1.72 -21.52 -17.18
C GLN A 680 -0.68 -22.48 -16.58
N GLU A 681 -0.55 -23.70 -17.11
CA GLU A 681 0.48 -24.66 -16.70
C GLU A 681 1.90 -24.16 -17.03
N PHE A 682 2.09 -23.47 -18.15
CA PHE A 682 3.36 -22.86 -18.54
C PHE A 682 3.78 -21.76 -17.54
N VAL A 683 2.90 -20.79 -17.28
CA VAL A 683 3.16 -19.70 -16.31
C VAL A 683 3.29 -20.24 -14.87
N GLY A 684 2.48 -21.23 -14.50
CA GLY A 684 2.51 -21.82 -13.16
C GLY A 684 3.81 -22.56 -12.81
N LYS A 685 4.60 -22.97 -13.81
CA LYS A 685 5.92 -23.59 -13.60
C LYS A 685 7.06 -22.57 -13.46
N MET A 686 6.80 -21.30 -13.81
CA MET A 686 7.82 -20.27 -13.81
C MET A 686 8.09 -19.73 -12.41
N ASN A 687 9.35 -19.42 -12.15
CA ASN A 687 9.73 -18.60 -11.00
C ASN A 687 9.38 -17.12 -11.24
N ILE A 688 9.51 -16.28 -10.21
CA ILE A 688 9.13 -14.86 -10.28
C ILE A 688 9.93 -14.10 -11.33
N SER A 689 11.25 -14.31 -11.41
CA SER A 689 12.09 -13.66 -12.42
C SER A 689 11.66 -14.00 -13.84
N GLU A 690 11.33 -15.26 -14.12
CA GLU A 690 10.77 -15.71 -15.41
C GLU A 690 9.44 -15.05 -15.72
N ARG A 691 8.51 -14.97 -14.77
CA ARG A 691 7.22 -14.30 -14.98
C ARG A 691 7.38 -12.81 -15.24
N MET A 692 8.34 -12.15 -14.60
CA MET A 692 8.65 -10.75 -14.86
C MET A 692 9.23 -10.52 -16.26
N VAL A 693 10.18 -11.36 -16.70
CA VAL A 693 10.71 -11.33 -18.07
C VAL A 693 9.62 -11.58 -19.09
N LEU A 694 8.72 -12.53 -18.81
CA LEU A 694 7.57 -12.84 -19.64
C LEU A 694 6.63 -11.62 -19.76
N ARG A 695 6.26 -11.00 -18.63
CA ARG A 695 5.42 -9.79 -18.59
C ARG A 695 5.99 -8.67 -19.46
N HIS A 696 7.29 -8.40 -19.33
CA HIS A 696 7.96 -7.40 -20.18
C HIS A 696 7.88 -7.77 -21.67
N SER A 697 8.06 -9.05 -22.00
CA SER A 697 8.04 -9.54 -23.39
C SER A 697 6.65 -9.51 -24.02
N ILE A 698 5.57 -9.67 -23.24
CA ILE A 698 4.19 -9.57 -23.71
C ILE A 698 3.77 -8.10 -23.96
N GLY A 699 4.38 -7.16 -23.23
CA GLY A 699 4.23 -5.71 -23.42
C GLY A 699 3.56 -4.98 -22.24
N LYS A 700 3.74 -3.65 -22.18
CA LYS A 700 3.36 -2.79 -21.03
C LYS A 700 1.91 -2.97 -20.55
N ASN A 701 0.98 -3.17 -21.48
CA ASN A 701 -0.45 -3.17 -21.22
C ASN A 701 -1.01 -4.58 -20.97
N ARG A 702 -0.14 -5.57 -20.79
CA ARG A 702 -0.53 -6.97 -20.70
C ARG A 702 0.19 -7.67 -19.57
N THR A 703 -0.57 -8.40 -18.77
CA THR A 703 -0.02 -9.25 -17.71
C THR A 703 0.02 -10.71 -18.13
N CYS A 704 0.77 -11.51 -17.38
CA CYS A 704 0.84 -12.96 -17.59
C CYS A 704 -0.56 -13.60 -17.53
N SER A 705 -1.42 -13.16 -16.61
CA SER A 705 -2.81 -13.64 -16.53
C SER A 705 -3.63 -13.27 -17.77
N GLN A 706 -3.54 -12.03 -18.25
CA GLN A 706 -4.21 -11.61 -19.49
C GLN A 706 -3.67 -12.36 -20.72
N TRP A 707 -2.41 -12.77 -20.71
CA TRP A 707 -1.83 -13.64 -21.73
C TRP A 707 -2.32 -15.08 -21.60
N VAL A 708 -2.43 -15.62 -20.39
CA VAL A 708 -3.04 -16.93 -20.12
C VAL A 708 -4.47 -16.96 -20.67
N ASP A 709 -5.25 -15.91 -20.47
CA ASP A 709 -6.64 -15.85 -20.92
C ASP A 709 -6.77 -15.67 -22.43
N ASN A 710 -5.99 -14.75 -23.01
CA ASN A 710 -6.20 -14.30 -24.39
C ASN A 710 -5.18 -14.83 -25.42
N GLY A 711 -4.07 -15.42 -24.98
CA GLY A 711 -2.91 -15.77 -25.82
C GLY A 711 -2.28 -14.54 -26.50
N GLY A 712 -1.42 -14.74 -27.50
CA GLY A 712 -0.84 -13.65 -28.29
C GLY A 712 -1.84 -12.88 -29.18
N ALA A 713 -3.07 -13.37 -29.31
CA ALA A 713 -3.97 -13.04 -30.43
C ALA A 713 -4.87 -11.81 -30.25
N GLN A 714 -4.62 -10.90 -29.29
CA GLN A 714 -5.31 -9.61 -29.29
C GLN A 714 -4.73 -8.66 -30.35
N SER A 715 -5.11 -8.97 -31.59
CA SER A 715 -5.60 -8.05 -32.61
C SER A 715 -5.22 -6.59 -32.43
N LYS A 716 -4.25 -6.13 -33.24
CA LYS A 716 -4.30 -4.80 -33.87
C LYS A 716 -5.71 -4.63 -34.46
N LYS A 717 -6.62 -4.04 -33.71
CA LYS A 717 -7.96 -3.66 -34.17
C LYS A 717 -8.08 -2.17 -34.09
#